data_AF-A0A2V9J0U4-F1
#
_entry.id   AF-A0A2V9J0U4-F1
#
_cell.length_a   1.000
_cell.length_b   1.000
_cell.length_c   1.000
_cell.angle_alpha   90.00
_cell.angle_beta   90.00
_cell.angle_gamma   90.00
#
_symmetry.space_group_name_H-M   'P 1'
#
loop_
_entity.id
_entity.type
_entity.pdbx_description
1 polymer ?
#
loop_
_entity_poly.entity_id
_entity_poly.type
_entity_poly.pdbx_seq_one_letter_code
_entity_poly.pdbx_strand_id
1 'polypeptide(L)'
;MSAGRLENFKSAVPSKGRLRPPLQAAVRRADEVAYASVTLEAGLKEKFSSHFALVLAFSASLLASAPLRAEWHGIGAMTASPPAGNQIAFHNPQATVTVTVLAPDIIRVRMARGRTPAPDYSYAVVKTDWPQAAVESGGSGGTRVMRTAELEVRAQLSPFRLAFYDRGGRLISKDSDTLGTAWDGARVRSWKWMPPDEHYFGLGEKAGPLDKRGHAYVMWNTDAYGWEESTDPLYETIPFFIGLRHGRAYGIFFDNTWRSSFDMGAESPQYYSFGAEGGDINYYFFYGPDPKKVLGRYTELVGRTPLPPRWSIAYHQCRYSYYPESTVRFIADNFRQRRIPCDAIFLDIHYMDGYRVFTWDKSRFPDPPRMLSDLRRQGFRVVTIIDPGIKVDPNYWAYQQGVAGDYFVKTPDGKPYVGKVWPGESVFPDFTSDKARAWWGSLYKGLLSDGVAGIWNDMNEPAVFEVPSKTMDLDAVHYDHGLDSPHAKVHNIYGMLMSEGTRDGLLSARPDERPLVITRATYAGGERYAAVWTGDNSSTWNHLRISLPELMTMGLSGLALAGADVGGFALSPSPELYTRWLEAGVFYPYCRTHTELGSRNQEPWSFGNRMEDINRKSIELRYRLLPYLYNAFHESAETGLPVMRALLLDYSDDPQAVGQNEEFLFGDDLLVAPVVKDGEIKWGVYLPRGDWYDFWTDRRYTGPADVTVDAPLERIPIFVRAGAIVPTQQVVQYTDEAPINPLTFEIYPLAGPDGNSERDYYEDDGISFGYQRGLALRQRVSVSRQQAAMTVQVSVREGSYKPPDRSLVFKVHGQPKSPVSIEAGEKVVERVPSLDRLDQAPKGWFYDDNSNLIWIKQPDGGLALTTRIALEPRPGYDSP
;
A
#
# COMPACT_ATOMS: atom_id res chain seq x y z
N MET A 1 12.68 -26.51 39.17
CA MET A 1 12.20 -26.63 40.57
C MET A 1 10.70 -26.83 40.55
N SER A 2 10.22 -27.61 41.51
CA SER A 2 9.05 -28.47 41.51
C SER A 2 7.67 -27.81 41.51
N ALA A 3 6.73 -28.54 40.91
CA ALA A 3 5.29 -28.42 41.04
C ALA A 3 4.85 -28.40 42.51
N GLY A 4 4.01 -27.42 42.86
CA GLY A 4 3.45 -27.30 44.20
C GLY A 4 2.76 -25.96 44.42
N ARG A 5 1.53 -25.83 43.89
CA ARG A 5 0.39 -25.02 44.41
C ARG A 5 -0.65 -24.84 43.32
N LEU A 6 -1.48 -25.86 43.15
CA LEU A 6 -2.77 -25.74 42.44
C LEU A 6 -3.82 -26.57 43.19
N GLU A 7 -3.91 -26.33 44.50
CA GLU A 7 -5.07 -26.72 45.31
C GLU A 7 -5.41 -25.53 46.19
N ASN A 8 -6.38 -24.75 45.74
CA ASN A 8 -7.28 -23.92 46.55
C ASN A 8 -8.15 -23.13 45.58
N PHE A 9 -9.24 -23.71 45.09
CA PHE A 9 -10.47 -23.00 44.69
C PHE A 9 -11.53 -24.02 44.24
N LYS A 10 -11.92 -24.93 45.15
CA LYS A 10 -13.13 -25.76 44.99
C LYS A 10 -13.81 -25.95 46.35
N SER A 11 -14.47 -24.91 46.86
CA SER A 11 -15.59 -25.07 47.81
C SER A 11 -16.23 -23.73 48.21
N ALA A 12 -17.26 -23.30 47.47
CA ALA A 12 -18.37 -22.53 48.05
C ALA A 12 -19.64 -22.55 47.15
N VAL A 13 -20.55 -23.51 47.43
CA VAL A 13 -22.05 -23.42 47.57
C VAL A 13 -22.90 -22.70 46.47
N PRO A 14 -24.20 -23.04 46.21
CA PRO A 14 -24.92 -24.30 45.99
C PRO A 14 -25.82 -24.28 44.71
N SER A 15 -26.54 -25.38 44.51
CA SER A 15 -27.54 -25.66 43.47
C SER A 15 -28.84 -24.84 43.55
N LYS A 16 -29.32 -24.35 42.38
CA LYS A 16 -30.70 -24.45 41.82
C LYS A 16 -31.02 -23.25 40.92
N GLY A 17 -31.13 -23.49 39.61
CA GLY A 17 -31.70 -22.55 38.64
C GLY A 17 -31.40 -22.99 37.20
N ARG A 18 -32.44 -23.28 36.41
CA ARG A 18 -32.34 -23.71 35.00
C ARG A 18 -31.66 -22.63 34.15
N LEU A 19 -30.54 -22.96 33.50
CA LEU A 19 -29.89 -22.12 32.48
C LEU A 19 -30.45 -22.44 31.07
N ARG A 20 -30.52 -21.40 30.23
CA ARG A 20 -31.15 -21.38 28.89
C ARG A 20 -30.28 -22.08 27.82
N PRO A 21 -30.86 -22.48 26.66
CA PRO A 21 -30.22 -23.35 25.66
C PRO A 21 -28.91 -22.89 24.97
N PRO A 22 -28.48 -21.61 24.91
CA PRO A 22 -27.26 -21.27 24.20
C PRO A 22 -25.95 -21.53 24.97
N LEU A 23 -25.99 -22.01 26.22
CA LEU A 23 -24.79 -22.27 27.04
C LEU A 23 -24.29 -23.73 27.02
N GLN A 24 -24.99 -24.66 26.37
CA GLN A 24 -24.53 -26.05 26.24
C GLN A 24 -23.58 -26.29 25.06
N ALA A 25 -23.52 -25.37 24.09
CA ALA A 25 -22.61 -25.47 22.93
C ALA A 25 -21.19 -24.97 23.23
N ALA A 26 -21.02 -24.05 24.20
CA ALA A 26 -19.71 -23.52 24.57
C ALA A 26 -18.92 -24.44 25.52
N VAL A 27 -19.62 -25.29 26.31
CA VAL A 27 -18.96 -26.24 27.22
C VAL A 27 -18.54 -27.53 26.48
N ARG A 28 -19.19 -27.90 25.37
CA ARG A 28 -18.81 -29.09 24.58
C ARG A 28 -17.55 -28.91 23.71
N ARG A 29 -17.13 -27.67 23.40
CA ARG A 29 -15.88 -27.41 22.66
C ARG A 29 -14.64 -27.25 23.55
N ALA A 30 -14.80 -27.10 24.86
CA ALA A 30 -13.69 -27.03 25.80
C ALA A 30 -13.23 -28.41 26.31
N ASP A 31 -14.10 -29.42 26.31
CA ASP A 31 -13.77 -30.77 26.77
C ASP A 31 -13.16 -31.68 25.67
N GLU A 32 -13.33 -31.37 24.38
CA GLU A 32 -12.75 -32.16 23.27
C GLU A 32 -11.29 -31.81 22.92
N VAL A 33 -10.77 -30.67 23.40
CA VAL A 33 -9.36 -30.28 23.19
C VAL A 33 -8.45 -30.75 24.33
N ALA A 34 -9.02 -31.15 25.48
CA ALA A 34 -8.26 -31.65 26.63
C ALA A 34 -8.12 -33.19 26.68
N TYR A 35 -8.67 -33.93 25.71
CA TYR A 35 -8.66 -35.41 25.67
C TYR A 35 -7.85 -36.03 24.51
N ALA A 36 -7.08 -35.23 23.76
CA ALA A 36 -6.24 -35.72 22.65
C ALA A 36 -4.73 -35.64 22.91
N SER A 37 -4.29 -35.20 24.10
CA SER A 37 -2.87 -35.08 24.47
C SER A 37 -2.42 -35.97 25.63
N VAL A 38 -3.28 -36.87 26.14
CA VAL A 38 -2.92 -37.86 27.16
C VAL A 38 -3.59 -39.20 26.82
N THR A 39 -3.15 -39.87 25.76
CA THR A 39 -3.31 -41.33 25.57
C THR A 39 -2.47 -41.80 24.38
N LEU A 40 -1.15 -41.63 24.50
CA LEU A 40 -0.19 -42.34 23.64
C LEU A 40 1.08 -42.72 24.41
N GLU A 41 0.93 -43.06 25.68
CA GLU A 41 1.96 -43.69 26.51
C GLU A 41 1.33 -44.70 27.48
N ALA A 42 0.78 -45.79 26.95
CA ALA A 42 0.58 -47.06 27.69
C ALA A 42 -0.14 -48.06 26.80
N GLY A 43 0.60 -48.77 25.94
CA GLY A 43 -0.03 -49.85 25.19
C GLY A 43 0.76 -50.40 24.02
N LEU A 44 2.08 -50.62 24.13
CA LEU A 44 2.81 -51.49 23.19
C LEU A 44 4.11 -52.00 23.83
N LYS A 45 3.98 -52.85 24.84
CA LYS A 45 5.00 -53.79 25.28
C LYS A 45 4.36 -55.17 25.37
N GLU A 46 4.21 -55.82 24.21
CA GLU A 46 4.20 -57.28 24.03
C GLU A 46 3.83 -57.60 22.57
N LYS A 47 4.86 -57.89 21.77
CA LYS A 47 4.87 -58.75 20.56
C LYS A 47 6.13 -58.45 19.74
N PHE A 48 7.29 -58.66 20.34
CA PHE A 48 8.56 -58.77 19.64
C PHE A 48 8.92 -60.26 19.53
N SER A 49 8.61 -60.86 18.38
CA SER A 49 9.31 -62.01 17.78
C SER A 49 8.45 -62.55 16.64
N SER A 50 8.73 -62.12 15.39
CA SER A 50 8.37 -62.79 14.12
C SER A 50 8.44 -61.89 12.87
N HIS A 51 8.94 -60.64 12.94
CA HIS A 51 9.01 -59.77 11.75
C HIS A 51 10.42 -59.39 11.28
N PHE A 52 11.47 -60.02 11.82
CA PHE A 52 12.87 -59.65 11.50
C PHE A 52 13.41 -60.22 10.18
N ALA A 53 12.65 -61.07 9.47
CA ALA A 53 13.09 -61.66 8.20
C ALA A 53 12.45 -61.02 6.95
N LEU A 54 11.39 -60.21 7.08
CA LEU A 54 10.74 -59.54 5.94
C LEU A 54 11.29 -58.12 5.69
N VAL A 55 11.93 -57.51 6.69
CA VAL A 55 12.43 -56.13 6.60
C VAL A 55 13.72 -56.04 5.76
N LEU A 56 14.54 -57.10 5.69
CA LEU A 56 15.80 -57.12 4.94
C LEU A 56 15.64 -57.33 3.42
N ALA A 57 14.49 -57.83 2.96
CA ALA A 57 14.21 -57.96 1.52
C ALA A 57 13.58 -56.69 0.91
N PHE A 58 12.95 -55.84 1.74
CA PHE A 58 12.41 -54.54 1.29
C PHE A 58 13.44 -53.40 1.33
N SER A 59 14.56 -53.55 2.06
CA SER A 59 15.63 -52.54 2.10
C SER A 59 16.56 -52.57 0.88
N ALA A 60 16.52 -53.64 0.07
CA ALA A 60 17.38 -53.77 -1.12
C ALA A 60 16.71 -53.29 -2.42
N SER A 61 15.39 -53.06 -2.43
CA SER A 61 14.63 -52.55 -3.60
C SER A 61 14.26 -51.06 -3.48
N LEU A 62 14.50 -50.42 -2.33
CA LEU A 62 14.34 -48.98 -2.10
C LEU A 62 15.63 -48.17 -2.30
N LEU A 63 16.73 -48.80 -2.71
CA LEU A 63 17.99 -48.12 -3.07
C LEU A 63 18.13 -47.83 -4.57
N ALA A 64 17.06 -47.99 -5.37
CA ALA A 64 17.05 -47.71 -6.80
C ALA A 64 15.98 -46.67 -7.22
N SER A 65 15.58 -45.79 -6.31
CA SER A 65 14.92 -44.53 -6.66
C SER A 65 15.46 -43.43 -5.76
N ALA A 66 16.68 -42.99 -6.07
CA ALA A 66 17.09 -41.66 -5.65
C ALA A 66 16.00 -40.69 -6.12
N PRO A 67 15.52 -39.74 -5.29
CA PRO A 67 14.75 -38.63 -5.83
C PRO A 67 15.64 -38.02 -6.91
N LEU A 68 15.12 -37.90 -8.14
CA LEU A 68 15.75 -37.10 -9.18
C LEU A 68 16.05 -35.75 -8.54
N ARG A 69 17.33 -35.49 -8.23
CA ARG A 69 17.74 -34.16 -7.80
C ARG A 69 17.30 -33.21 -8.91
N ALA A 70 16.53 -32.19 -8.57
CA ALA A 70 16.26 -31.08 -9.49
C ALA A 70 17.60 -30.64 -10.08
N GLU A 71 17.77 -30.83 -11.38
CA GLU A 71 19.03 -30.51 -12.06
C GLU A 71 18.77 -29.26 -12.90
N TRP A 72 19.12 -28.10 -12.34
CA TRP A 72 19.01 -26.84 -13.07
C TRP A 72 19.94 -26.87 -14.29
N HIS A 73 19.33 -26.80 -15.48
CA HIS A 73 20.06 -26.74 -16.73
C HIS A 73 20.30 -25.28 -17.12
N GLY A 74 21.55 -24.83 -17.00
CA GLY A 74 21.95 -23.49 -17.41
C GLY A 74 21.81 -23.29 -18.92
N ILE A 75 21.55 -22.04 -19.33
CA ILE A 75 21.38 -21.64 -20.74
C ILE A 75 22.57 -21.95 -21.65
N GLY A 76 23.77 -22.18 -21.09
CA GLY A 76 24.97 -22.52 -21.85
C GLY A 76 25.52 -21.36 -22.70
N ALA A 77 26.29 -21.70 -23.74
CA ALA A 77 26.80 -20.74 -24.70
C ALA A 77 25.72 -20.33 -25.71
N MET A 78 25.75 -19.08 -26.19
CA MET A 78 24.79 -18.56 -27.16
C MET A 78 25.48 -17.81 -28.30
N THR A 79 24.85 -17.81 -29.47
CA THR A 79 25.28 -17.03 -30.63
C THR A 79 24.44 -15.77 -30.72
N ALA A 80 25.07 -14.63 -30.96
CA ALA A 80 24.36 -13.36 -31.14
C ALA A 80 23.96 -13.15 -32.60
N SER A 81 22.72 -12.73 -32.82
CA SER A 81 22.24 -12.22 -34.10
C SER A 81 22.78 -10.80 -34.33
N PRO A 82 22.80 -10.31 -35.58
CA PRO A 82 23.04 -8.89 -35.84
C PRO A 82 22.05 -8.01 -35.07
N PRO A 83 22.47 -6.84 -34.55
CA PRO A 83 21.55 -5.92 -33.90
C PRO A 83 20.41 -5.50 -34.84
N ALA A 84 19.19 -5.52 -34.32
CA ALA A 84 17.99 -5.10 -35.03
C ALA A 84 17.41 -3.87 -34.30
N GLY A 85 17.80 -2.67 -34.76
CA GLY A 85 17.42 -1.41 -34.11
C GLY A 85 17.92 -1.35 -32.66
N ASN A 86 16.99 -1.30 -31.71
CA ASN A 86 17.22 -1.23 -30.27
C ASN A 86 17.31 -2.61 -29.58
N GLN A 87 17.45 -3.69 -30.35
CA GLN A 87 17.37 -5.07 -29.84
C GLN A 87 18.55 -5.93 -30.34
N ILE A 88 19.00 -6.86 -29.49
CA ILE A 88 19.84 -7.99 -29.88
C ILE A 88 19.19 -9.29 -29.40
N ALA A 89 19.07 -10.27 -30.32
CA ALA A 89 18.64 -11.62 -30.02
C ALA A 89 19.83 -12.59 -29.99
N PHE A 90 19.85 -13.46 -28.98
CA PHE A 90 20.84 -14.50 -28.76
C PHE A 90 20.16 -15.86 -28.80
N HIS A 91 20.78 -16.84 -29.44
CA HIS A 91 20.17 -18.13 -29.67
C HIS A 91 21.15 -19.29 -29.48
N ASN A 92 20.61 -20.41 -29.03
CA ASN A 92 21.18 -21.74 -29.18
C ASN A 92 20.02 -22.74 -29.37
N PRO A 93 20.28 -24.06 -29.53
CA PRO A 93 19.20 -25.04 -29.72
C PRO A 93 18.21 -25.14 -28.54
N GLN A 94 18.58 -24.65 -27.35
CA GLN A 94 17.79 -24.81 -26.13
C GLN A 94 17.01 -23.55 -25.73
N ALA A 95 17.43 -22.35 -26.15
CA ALA A 95 16.82 -21.09 -25.74
C ALA A 95 17.07 -19.94 -26.71
N THR A 96 16.13 -18.97 -26.70
CA THR A 96 16.29 -17.64 -27.29
C THR A 96 16.24 -16.60 -26.19
N VAL A 97 17.26 -15.74 -26.09
CA VAL A 97 17.29 -14.57 -25.19
C VAL A 97 17.23 -13.32 -26.04
N THR A 98 16.36 -12.38 -25.69
CA THR A 98 16.22 -11.10 -26.38
C THR A 98 16.46 -9.97 -25.38
N VAL A 99 17.39 -9.08 -25.70
CA VAL A 99 17.68 -7.87 -24.92
C VAL A 99 17.24 -6.66 -25.73
N THR A 100 16.31 -5.89 -25.19
CA THR A 100 15.70 -4.73 -25.86
C THR A 100 15.88 -3.48 -25.01
N VAL A 101 16.37 -2.40 -25.61
CA VAL A 101 16.41 -1.08 -24.99
C VAL A 101 15.07 -0.39 -25.22
N LEU A 102 14.26 -0.22 -24.17
CA LEU A 102 12.98 0.48 -24.28
C LEU A 102 13.17 2.00 -24.17
N ALA A 103 13.99 2.44 -23.23
CA ALA A 103 14.36 3.82 -23.01
C ALA A 103 15.86 3.88 -22.66
N PRO A 104 16.50 5.08 -22.62
CA PRO A 104 17.91 5.18 -22.25
C PRO A 104 18.27 4.49 -20.93
N ASP A 105 17.31 4.41 -20.01
CA ASP A 105 17.39 3.89 -18.65
C ASP A 105 16.62 2.57 -18.43
N ILE A 106 15.98 1.99 -19.45
CA ILE A 106 15.11 0.82 -19.31
C ILE A 106 15.49 -0.28 -20.30
N ILE A 107 15.83 -1.46 -19.79
CA ILE A 107 16.18 -2.65 -20.56
C ILE A 107 15.18 -3.76 -20.27
N ARG A 108 14.60 -4.34 -21.31
CA ARG A 108 13.80 -5.56 -21.19
C ARG A 108 14.61 -6.78 -21.61
N VAL A 109 14.54 -7.83 -20.81
CA VAL A 109 15.18 -9.12 -21.08
C VAL A 109 14.12 -10.20 -21.11
N ARG A 110 14.02 -10.90 -22.24
CA ARG A 110 13.12 -12.04 -22.44
C ARG A 110 13.92 -13.30 -22.74
N MET A 111 13.63 -14.41 -22.08
CA MET A 111 14.16 -15.73 -22.42
C MET A 111 13.03 -16.73 -22.58
N ALA A 112 12.98 -17.38 -23.75
CA ALA A 112 12.09 -18.49 -24.02
C ALA A 112 12.86 -19.76 -24.35
N ARG A 113 12.39 -20.89 -23.83
CA ARG A 113 13.03 -22.20 -24.01
C ARG A 113 12.58 -22.88 -25.30
N GLY A 114 13.53 -23.26 -26.15
CA GLY A 114 13.31 -24.04 -27.38
C GLY A 114 12.46 -23.36 -28.45
N ARG A 115 12.14 -22.08 -28.26
CA ARG A 115 11.28 -21.27 -29.13
C ARG A 115 11.69 -19.81 -29.09
N THR A 116 11.19 -19.03 -30.04
CA THR A 116 11.18 -17.56 -29.93
C THR A 116 10.16 -17.17 -28.85
N PRO A 117 10.41 -16.10 -28.07
CA PRO A 117 9.44 -15.61 -27.10
C PRO A 117 8.05 -15.44 -27.71
N ALA A 118 7.01 -15.79 -26.94
CA ALA A 118 5.62 -15.65 -27.36
C ALA A 118 5.27 -14.19 -27.75
N PRO A 119 4.13 -13.94 -28.45
CA PRO A 119 3.63 -12.59 -28.65
C PRO A 119 3.64 -11.78 -27.35
N ASP A 120 3.92 -10.49 -27.48
CA ASP A 120 4.08 -9.62 -26.34
C ASP A 120 2.73 -9.35 -25.66
N TYR A 121 2.58 -9.83 -24.42
CA TYR A 121 1.40 -9.63 -23.61
C TYR A 121 1.81 -9.64 -22.13
N SER A 122 1.22 -8.72 -21.36
CA SER A 122 1.37 -8.63 -19.90
C SER A 122 0.08 -8.09 -19.31
N TYR A 123 -0.30 -8.61 -18.14
CA TYR A 123 -1.40 -8.08 -17.33
C TYR A 123 -1.00 -6.80 -16.56
N ALA A 124 0.31 -6.57 -16.37
CA ALA A 124 0.83 -5.44 -15.61
C ALA A 124 1.20 -4.26 -16.52
N VAL A 125 1.90 -4.52 -17.62
CA VAL A 125 2.52 -3.47 -18.45
C VAL A 125 1.49 -2.79 -19.35
N VAL A 126 1.29 -1.49 -19.12
CA VAL A 126 0.38 -0.64 -19.94
C VAL A 126 1.14 0.31 -20.86
N LYS A 127 2.39 0.68 -20.52
CA LYS A 127 3.22 1.53 -21.38
C LYS A 127 4.08 0.72 -22.33
N THR A 128 3.72 0.75 -23.60
CA THR A 128 4.43 0.05 -24.69
C THR A 128 5.10 1.00 -25.69
N ASP A 129 4.75 2.28 -25.65
CA ASP A 129 5.18 3.34 -26.56
C ASP A 129 6.30 4.20 -25.95
N TRP A 130 7.51 3.66 -25.95
CA TRP A 130 8.68 4.40 -25.48
C TRP A 130 9.29 5.25 -26.61
N PRO A 131 9.72 6.50 -26.33
CA PRO A 131 10.51 7.26 -27.29
C PRO A 131 11.75 6.48 -27.71
N GLN A 132 12.05 6.46 -29.01
CA GLN A 132 13.17 5.67 -29.53
C GLN A 132 14.50 6.12 -28.91
N ALA A 133 15.13 5.23 -28.15
CA ALA A 133 16.46 5.45 -27.60
C ALA A 133 17.54 5.24 -28.67
N ALA A 134 18.55 6.11 -28.70
CA ALA A 134 19.75 5.87 -29.48
C ALA A 134 20.53 4.72 -28.84
N VAL A 135 20.87 3.70 -29.64
CA VAL A 135 21.60 2.52 -29.20
C VAL A 135 22.83 2.31 -30.05
N GLU A 136 24.00 2.38 -29.42
CA GLU A 136 25.25 1.98 -30.05
C GLU A 136 25.50 0.50 -29.74
N SER A 137 25.57 -0.31 -30.79
CA SER A 137 25.87 -1.75 -30.67
C SER A 137 27.31 -2.04 -31.07
N GLY A 138 27.96 -2.96 -30.35
CA GLY A 138 29.32 -3.37 -30.65
C GLY A 138 29.77 -4.61 -29.90
N GLY A 139 31.08 -4.72 -29.67
CA GLY A 139 31.72 -5.82 -28.95
C GLY A 139 32.66 -6.66 -29.83
N SER A 140 33.57 -7.37 -29.18
CA SER A 140 34.55 -8.26 -29.80
C SER A 140 34.82 -9.45 -28.86
N GLY A 141 35.54 -10.47 -29.35
CA GLY A 141 36.10 -11.53 -28.48
C GLY A 141 35.10 -12.23 -27.55
N GLY A 142 33.93 -12.64 -28.06
CA GLY A 142 32.93 -13.39 -27.27
C GLY A 142 31.99 -12.52 -26.41
N THR A 143 31.99 -11.20 -26.59
CA THR A 143 31.05 -10.28 -25.94
C THR A 143 30.25 -9.47 -26.97
N ARG A 144 29.01 -9.13 -26.65
CA ARG A 144 28.20 -8.11 -27.32
C ARG A 144 27.84 -7.00 -26.37
N VAL A 145 27.76 -5.79 -26.88
CA VAL A 145 27.49 -4.60 -26.07
C VAL A 145 26.40 -3.77 -26.71
N MET A 146 25.46 -3.30 -25.88
CA MET A 146 24.47 -2.27 -26.22
C MET A 146 24.67 -1.08 -25.29
N ARG A 147 24.85 0.11 -25.85
CA ARG A 147 25.07 1.35 -25.10
C ARG A 147 23.96 2.35 -25.38
N THR A 148 23.41 2.92 -24.33
CA THR A 148 22.47 4.05 -24.37
C THR A 148 23.17 5.32 -23.87
N ALA A 149 22.43 6.42 -23.77
CA ALA A 149 22.93 7.64 -23.13
C ALA A 149 23.19 7.47 -21.61
N GLU A 150 22.60 6.47 -20.94
CA GLU A 150 22.66 6.33 -19.48
C GLU A 150 23.33 5.05 -18.98
N LEU A 151 23.30 3.96 -19.75
CA LEU A 151 23.86 2.68 -19.33
C LEU A 151 24.45 1.86 -20.49
N GLU A 152 25.19 0.82 -20.12
CA GLU A 152 25.80 -0.15 -21.01
C GLU A 152 25.41 -1.57 -20.57
N VAL A 153 24.85 -2.35 -21.48
CA VAL A 153 24.56 -3.78 -21.28
C VAL A 153 25.63 -4.59 -22.01
N ARG A 154 26.31 -5.47 -21.28
CA ARG A 154 27.28 -6.43 -21.84
C ARG A 154 26.71 -7.84 -21.77
N ALA A 155 26.68 -8.52 -22.89
CA ALA A 155 26.35 -9.94 -23.01
C ALA A 155 27.61 -10.74 -23.32
N GLN A 156 28.13 -11.47 -22.34
CA GLN A 156 29.12 -12.52 -22.56
C GLN A 156 28.43 -13.70 -23.25
N LEU A 157 29.07 -14.33 -24.23
CA LEU A 157 28.45 -15.38 -25.06
C LEU A 157 28.71 -16.81 -24.56
N SER A 158 29.75 -17.05 -23.74
CA SER A 158 30.11 -18.39 -23.26
C SER A 158 30.71 -18.37 -21.84
N PRO A 159 30.02 -18.95 -20.83
CA PRO A 159 28.57 -19.14 -20.83
C PRO A 159 27.85 -17.79 -21.01
N PHE A 160 26.59 -17.82 -21.44
CA PHE A 160 25.85 -16.58 -21.63
C PHE A 160 25.59 -15.88 -20.29
N ARG A 161 25.96 -14.60 -20.19
CA ARG A 161 25.79 -13.77 -18.98
C ARG A 161 25.55 -12.32 -19.35
N LEU A 162 24.61 -11.69 -18.66
CA LEU A 162 24.34 -10.26 -18.76
C LEU A 162 24.98 -9.49 -17.61
N ALA A 163 25.55 -8.33 -17.92
CA ALA A 163 26.05 -7.37 -16.94
C ALA A 163 25.67 -5.94 -17.36
N PHE A 164 25.24 -5.15 -16.39
CA PHE A 164 24.76 -3.79 -16.54
C PHE A 164 25.76 -2.83 -15.90
N TYR A 165 26.19 -1.83 -16.66
CA TYR A 165 27.15 -0.81 -16.23
C TYR A 165 26.56 0.58 -16.44
N ASP A 166 26.97 1.53 -15.62
CA ASP A 166 26.70 2.94 -15.93
C ASP A 166 27.65 3.46 -17.02
N ARG A 167 27.42 4.68 -17.50
CA ARG A 167 28.32 5.33 -18.48
C ARG A 167 29.75 5.55 -17.99
N GLY A 168 29.99 5.54 -16.67
CA GLY A 168 31.31 5.61 -16.08
C GLY A 168 32.05 4.26 -16.06
N GLY A 169 31.41 3.18 -16.52
CA GLY A 169 31.97 1.83 -16.49
C GLY A 169 31.86 1.15 -15.12
N ARG A 170 31.10 1.70 -14.17
CA ARG A 170 30.85 1.08 -12.87
C ARG A 170 29.80 -0.02 -13.04
N LEU A 171 30.09 -1.19 -12.49
CA LEU A 171 29.15 -2.32 -12.47
C LEU A 171 27.95 -2.00 -11.56
N ILE A 172 26.74 -2.17 -12.10
CA ILE A 172 25.47 -1.97 -11.40
C ILE A 172 24.94 -3.34 -10.94
N SER A 173 24.70 -4.26 -11.89
CA SER A 173 24.17 -5.60 -11.63
C SER A 173 24.73 -6.56 -12.68
N LYS A 174 24.91 -7.84 -12.34
CA LYS A 174 25.28 -8.88 -13.30
C LYS A 174 24.67 -10.22 -12.93
N ASP A 175 24.53 -11.09 -13.91
CA ASP A 175 24.28 -12.51 -13.68
C ASP A 175 25.38 -13.12 -12.80
N SER A 176 25.00 -14.11 -11.99
CA SER A 176 25.94 -14.88 -11.16
C SER A 176 26.98 -15.59 -12.03
N ASP A 177 28.24 -15.52 -11.62
CA ASP A 177 29.35 -16.17 -12.34
C ASP A 177 29.19 -17.70 -12.39
N THR A 178 28.53 -18.29 -11.39
CA THR A 178 28.36 -19.74 -11.25
C THR A 178 27.07 -20.29 -11.87
N LEU A 179 25.94 -19.56 -11.79
CA LEU A 179 24.62 -20.09 -12.15
C LEU A 179 23.99 -19.42 -13.38
N GLY A 180 23.91 -18.07 -13.41
CA GLY A 180 23.28 -17.33 -14.50
C GLY A 180 21.77 -17.54 -14.59
N THR A 181 21.21 -17.80 -15.77
CA THR A 181 19.79 -18.20 -15.94
C THR A 181 19.71 -19.68 -16.30
N ALA A 182 18.74 -20.38 -15.71
CA ALA A 182 18.55 -21.82 -15.90
C ALA A 182 17.06 -22.22 -15.86
N TRP A 183 16.78 -23.48 -16.20
CA TRP A 183 15.47 -24.11 -16.06
C TRP A 183 15.56 -25.51 -15.43
N ASP A 184 14.47 -25.93 -14.81
CA ASP A 184 14.23 -27.30 -14.31
C ASP A 184 12.78 -27.68 -14.63
N GLY A 185 12.58 -28.58 -15.59
CA GLY A 185 11.25 -28.83 -16.15
C GLY A 185 10.64 -27.56 -16.76
N ALA A 186 9.47 -27.14 -16.24
CA ALA A 186 8.80 -25.88 -16.61
C ALA A 186 9.31 -24.67 -15.81
N ARG A 187 10.03 -24.91 -14.71
CA ARG A 187 10.49 -23.86 -13.81
C ARG A 187 11.64 -23.09 -14.45
N VAL A 188 11.66 -21.78 -14.22
CA VAL A 188 12.72 -20.88 -14.69
C VAL A 188 13.28 -20.09 -13.53
N ARG A 189 14.59 -19.80 -13.56
CA ARG A 189 15.24 -18.98 -12.54
C ARG A 189 16.45 -18.23 -13.08
N SER A 190 16.64 -17.01 -12.60
CA SER A 190 17.82 -16.18 -12.85
C SER A 190 18.51 -15.89 -11.52
N TRP A 191 19.82 -16.15 -11.45
CA TRP A 191 20.69 -15.79 -10.34
C TRP A 191 21.56 -14.61 -10.73
N LYS A 192 21.64 -13.63 -9.83
CA LYS A 192 22.40 -12.40 -9.99
C LYS A 192 23.47 -12.33 -8.91
N TRP A 193 24.62 -11.74 -9.23
CA TRP A 193 25.66 -11.48 -8.24
C TRP A 193 25.13 -10.55 -7.15
N MET A 194 25.42 -10.91 -5.89
CA MET A 194 25.02 -10.14 -4.71
C MET A 194 26.26 -9.63 -3.98
N PRO A 195 26.59 -8.33 -4.13
CA PRO A 195 27.61 -7.70 -3.30
C PRO A 195 27.22 -7.74 -1.80
N PRO A 196 28.19 -7.75 -0.87
CA PRO A 196 27.91 -7.76 0.57
C PRO A 196 27.23 -6.48 1.07
N ASP A 197 27.37 -5.39 0.33
CA ASP A 197 26.96 -4.01 0.65
C ASP A 197 25.74 -3.54 -0.16
N GLU A 198 25.03 -4.46 -0.82
CA GLU A 198 23.79 -4.17 -1.56
C GLU A 198 22.55 -4.60 -0.75
N HIS A 199 21.57 -3.71 -0.71
CA HIS A 199 20.31 -3.85 0.01
C HIS A 199 19.15 -3.93 -0.98
N TYR A 200 18.03 -4.54 -0.59
CA TYR A 200 16.92 -4.79 -1.51
C TYR A 200 15.57 -4.44 -0.88
N PHE A 201 14.71 -3.75 -1.64
CA PHE A 201 13.45 -3.20 -1.15
C PHE A 201 12.30 -3.42 -2.14
N GLY A 202 11.05 -3.41 -1.66
CA GLY A 202 9.86 -3.69 -2.49
C GLY A 202 9.34 -5.13 -2.30
N LEU A 203 8.81 -5.74 -3.36
CA LEU A 203 8.12 -7.05 -3.38
C LEU A 203 6.65 -7.01 -2.91
N GLY A 204 6.03 -5.84 -2.90
CA GLY A 204 4.62 -5.65 -2.56
C GLY A 204 4.34 -5.81 -1.06
N GLU A 205 3.18 -6.36 -0.74
CA GLU A 205 2.83 -6.72 0.64
C GLU A 205 3.69 -7.90 1.12
N LYS A 206 4.54 -7.66 2.12
CA LYS A 206 5.39 -8.66 2.77
C LYS A 206 5.58 -8.29 4.22
N ALA A 207 5.32 -9.24 5.11
CA ALA A 207 5.67 -9.12 6.52
C ALA A 207 7.20 -9.05 6.72
N GLY A 208 7.59 -8.54 7.89
CA GLY A 208 8.99 -8.46 8.31
C GLY A 208 9.69 -7.15 7.92
N PRO A 209 11.03 -7.15 7.83
CA PRO A 209 11.82 -5.92 7.68
C PRO A 209 11.67 -5.29 6.29
N LEU A 210 11.92 -3.98 6.21
CA LEU A 210 11.93 -3.21 4.96
C LEU A 210 13.04 -3.70 4.00
N ASP A 211 14.25 -3.91 4.51
CA ASP A 211 15.35 -4.53 3.76
C ASP A 211 15.17 -6.04 3.67
N LYS A 212 15.06 -6.53 2.44
CA LYS A 212 14.77 -7.92 2.09
C LYS A 212 16.05 -8.78 2.06
N ARG A 213 17.23 -8.19 2.24
CA ARG A 213 18.52 -8.92 2.23
C ARG A 213 18.53 -10.06 3.25
N GLY A 214 18.88 -11.26 2.80
CA GLY A 214 18.98 -12.47 3.62
C GLY A 214 17.66 -13.24 3.78
N HIS A 215 16.59 -12.79 3.13
CA HIS A 215 15.27 -13.41 3.19
C HIS A 215 14.85 -14.01 1.84
N ALA A 216 13.83 -14.86 1.85
CA ALA A 216 13.22 -15.41 0.65
C ALA A 216 11.69 -15.21 0.71
N TYR A 217 11.10 -14.95 -0.45
CA TYR A 217 9.70 -14.58 -0.58
C TYR A 217 9.03 -15.32 -1.73
N VAL A 218 7.75 -15.60 -1.58
CA VAL A 218 6.87 -16.25 -2.54
C VAL A 218 5.81 -15.26 -3.01
N MET A 219 5.52 -15.33 -4.30
CA MET A 219 4.51 -14.55 -5.00
C MET A 219 3.33 -15.46 -5.33
N TRP A 220 2.40 -15.54 -4.38
CA TRP A 220 1.21 -16.37 -4.44
C TRP A 220 0.13 -15.81 -3.50
N ASN A 221 -0.85 -15.09 -4.04
CA ASN A 221 -1.90 -14.45 -3.24
C ASN A 221 -2.59 -15.49 -2.34
N THR A 222 -2.64 -15.26 -1.03
CA THR A 222 -2.99 -16.28 -0.04
C THR A 222 -3.84 -15.68 1.07
N ASP A 223 -4.97 -16.33 1.35
CA ASP A 223 -5.81 -16.02 2.51
C ASP A 223 -5.09 -16.45 3.81
N ALA A 224 -4.40 -15.48 4.40
CA ALA A 224 -3.48 -15.64 5.53
C ALA A 224 -4.06 -15.07 6.84
N TYR A 225 -5.28 -15.44 7.23
CA TYR A 225 -5.88 -15.00 8.50
C TYR A 225 -4.95 -15.10 9.72
N GLY A 226 -4.80 -13.99 10.46
CA GLY A 226 -4.04 -13.96 11.71
C GLY A 226 -2.55 -14.29 11.51
N TRP A 227 -1.99 -13.88 10.38
CA TRP A 227 -0.57 -14.06 10.05
C TRP A 227 0.36 -13.44 11.11
N GLU A 228 1.60 -13.91 11.15
CA GLU A 228 2.68 -13.44 12.05
C GLU A 228 3.86 -12.84 11.25
N GLU A 229 4.84 -12.24 11.92
CA GLU A 229 5.95 -11.46 11.30
C GLU A 229 6.75 -12.19 10.21
N SER A 230 6.87 -13.52 10.28
CA SER A 230 7.61 -14.31 9.29
C SER A 230 6.68 -15.03 8.29
N THR A 231 5.40 -14.69 8.26
CA THR A 231 4.43 -15.32 7.36
C THR A 231 4.62 -14.77 5.94
N ASP A 232 4.86 -15.68 5.01
CA ASP A 232 4.91 -15.41 3.59
C ASP A 232 4.48 -16.70 2.87
N PRO A 233 3.66 -16.62 1.80
CA PRO A 233 3.10 -15.41 1.19
C PRO A 233 1.88 -14.84 1.94
N LEU A 234 1.50 -13.60 1.56
CA LEU A 234 0.29 -12.89 2.02
C LEU A 234 -0.67 -12.67 0.83
N TYR A 235 -1.45 -11.59 0.82
CA TYR A 235 -2.60 -11.40 -0.06
C TYR A 235 -2.24 -10.82 -1.43
N GLU A 236 -1.12 -10.10 -1.54
CA GLU A 236 -0.75 -9.38 -2.77
C GLU A 236 0.59 -9.83 -3.40
N THR A 237 0.65 -9.77 -4.74
CA THR A 237 1.81 -10.19 -5.53
C THR A 237 2.34 -9.07 -6.42
N ILE A 238 3.39 -8.37 -5.96
CA ILE A 238 4.09 -7.35 -6.76
C ILE A 238 5.55 -7.78 -6.98
N PRO A 239 5.90 -8.45 -8.10
CA PRO A 239 7.25 -8.97 -8.34
C PRO A 239 8.24 -7.89 -8.83
N PHE A 240 8.31 -6.77 -8.11
CA PHE A 240 9.23 -5.65 -8.34
C PHE A 240 10.07 -5.37 -7.09
N PHE A 241 11.38 -5.17 -7.27
CA PHE A 241 12.26 -4.71 -6.20
C PHE A 241 13.26 -3.65 -6.68
N ILE A 242 13.77 -2.87 -5.74
CA ILE A 242 14.85 -1.90 -5.89
C ILE A 242 16.10 -2.44 -5.21
N GLY A 243 17.19 -2.58 -5.96
CA GLY A 243 18.53 -2.81 -5.41
C GLY A 243 19.21 -1.47 -5.13
N LEU A 244 19.75 -1.28 -3.93
CA LEU A 244 20.42 -0.05 -3.50
C LEU A 244 21.83 -0.35 -3.01
N ARG A 245 22.81 0.36 -3.58
CA ARG A 245 24.22 0.19 -3.21
C ARG A 245 24.96 1.52 -3.27
N HIS A 246 25.47 1.98 -2.13
CA HIS A 246 26.16 3.28 -1.98
C HIS A 246 25.34 4.47 -2.54
N GLY A 247 24.06 4.58 -2.16
CA GLY A 247 23.17 5.65 -2.63
C GLY A 247 22.81 5.60 -4.12
N ARG A 248 23.03 4.47 -4.79
CA ARG A 248 22.68 4.29 -6.20
C ARG A 248 21.74 3.10 -6.36
N ALA A 249 20.65 3.32 -7.06
CA ALA A 249 19.58 2.36 -7.22
C ALA A 249 19.52 1.76 -8.64
N TYR A 250 18.96 0.56 -8.71
CA TYR A 250 18.35 -0.02 -9.90
C TYR A 250 17.07 -0.75 -9.50
N GLY A 251 16.20 -1.06 -10.46
CA GLY A 251 15.00 -1.85 -10.23
C GLY A 251 14.93 -3.07 -11.13
N ILE A 252 14.31 -4.15 -10.66
CA ILE A 252 13.93 -5.30 -11.47
C ILE A 252 12.45 -5.59 -11.26
N PHE A 253 11.66 -5.57 -12.33
CA PHE A 253 10.29 -6.10 -12.36
C PHE A 253 10.29 -7.42 -13.13
N PHE A 254 9.88 -8.51 -12.49
CA PHE A 254 9.74 -9.82 -13.10
C PHE A 254 8.29 -10.06 -13.52
N ASP A 255 8.00 -9.83 -14.79
CA ASP A 255 6.68 -9.89 -15.43
C ASP A 255 6.28 -11.35 -15.72
N ASN A 256 5.92 -12.06 -14.67
CA ASN A 256 5.47 -13.44 -14.69
C ASN A 256 4.37 -13.66 -13.63
N THR A 257 3.22 -14.17 -14.07
CA THR A 257 2.01 -14.32 -13.24
C THR A 257 1.92 -15.67 -12.53
N TRP A 258 2.76 -16.64 -12.88
CA TRP A 258 2.83 -17.92 -12.19
C TRP A 258 3.30 -17.72 -10.75
N ARG A 259 3.16 -18.77 -9.93
CA ARG A 259 3.82 -18.84 -8.63
C ARG A 259 5.32 -18.56 -8.79
N SER A 260 5.77 -17.43 -8.28
CA SER A 260 7.16 -17.01 -8.37
C SER A 260 7.79 -16.88 -6.99
N SER A 261 9.11 -16.81 -6.96
CA SER A 261 9.89 -16.70 -5.72
C SER A 261 11.14 -15.86 -5.94
N PHE A 262 11.50 -15.14 -4.89
CA PHE A 262 12.64 -14.23 -4.81
C PHE A 262 13.48 -14.67 -3.62
N ASP A 263 14.68 -15.18 -3.86
CA ASP A 263 15.67 -15.44 -2.82
C ASP A 263 16.65 -14.27 -2.81
N MET A 264 16.60 -13.46 -1.75
CA MET A 264 17.41 -12.25 -1.60
C MET A 264 18.66 -12.52 -0.77
N GLY A 265 19.28 -13.69 -0.96
CA GLY A 265 20.50 -14.11 -0.29
C GLY A 265 20.29 -15.05 0.90
N ALA A 266 19.13 -15.70 0.99
CA ALA A 266 18.83 -16.69 2.02
C ALA A 266 19.53 -18.03 1.75
N GLU A 267 19.57 -18.48 0.48
CA GLU A 267 20.32 -19.67 0.08
C GLU A 267 21.85 -19.42 0.11
N SER A 268 22.30 -18.25 -0.36
CA SER A 268 23.72 -17.90 -0.41
C SER A 268 23.92 -16.38 -0.36
N PRO A 269 24.90 -15.86 0.42
CA PRO A 269 25.19 -14.44 0.44
C PRO A 269 25.89 -13.93 -0.85
N GLN A 270 26.23 -14.82 -1.79
CA GLN A 270 26.97 -14.49 -3.01
C GLN A 270 26.06 -14.15 -4.20
N TYR A 271 24.78 -14.54 -4.13
CA TYR A 271 23.81 -14.26 -5.17
C TYR A 271 22.41 -14.04 -4.59
N TYR A 272 21.59 -13.28 -5.32
CA TYR A 272 20.15 -13.34 -5.18
C TYR A 272 19.55 -14.01 -6.43
N SER A 273 18.32 -14.48 -6.35
CA SER A 273 17.64 -15.08 -7.48
C SER A 273 16.15 -14.78 -7.52
N PHE A 274 15.59 -14.80 -8.73
CA PHE A 274 14.15 -14.76 -8.93
C PHE A 274 13.76 -15.77 -10.02
N GLY A 275 12.60 -16.38 -9.86
CA GLY A 275 12.14 -17.44 -10.75
C GLY A 275 10.69 -17.81 -10.52
N ALA A 276 10.13 -18.60 -11.44
CA ALA A 276 8.74 -19.01 -11.41
C ALA A 276 8.58 -20.49 -11.71
N GLU A 277 7.46 -21.07 -11.27
CA GLU A 277 7.13 -22.47 -11.51
C GLU A 277 6.72 -22.75 -12.97
N GLY A 278 6.42 -21.71 -13.74
CA GLY A 278 6.13 -21.78 -15.16
C GLY A 278 6.35 -20.44 -15.87
N GLY A 279 6.04 -20.41 -17.17
CA GLY A 279 6.23 -19.23 -18.02
C GLY A 279 7.68 -19.01 -18.45
N ASP A 280 7.90 -17.90 -19.14
CA ASP A 280 9.20 -17.49 -19.65
C ASP A 280 9.88 -16.54 -18.64
N ILE A 281 11.21 -16.33 -18.74
CA ILE A 281 11.84 -15.19 -18.04
C ILE A 281 11.51 -13.93 -18.84
N ASN A 282 10.82 -12.98 -18.23
CA ASN A 282 10.54 -11.67 -18.78
C ASN A 282 10.74 -10.65 -17.67
N TYR A 283 11.85 -9.90 -17.69
CA TYR A 283 12.08 -8.87 -16.69
C TYR A 283 12.49 -7.55 -17.31
N TYR A 284 12.15 -6.48 -16.59
CA TYR A 284 12.51 -5.11 -16.91
C TYR A 284 13.55 -4.64 -15.89
N PHE A 285 14.65 -4.12 -16.38
CA PHE A 285 15.71 -3.51 -15.60
C PHE A 285 15.61 -1.99 -15.73
N PHE A 286 15.50 -1.30 -14.60
CA PHE A 286 15.39 0.15 -14.52
C PHE A 286 16.66 0.71 -13.89
N TYR A 287 17.40 1.54 -14.62
CA TYR A 287 18.59 2.19 -14.09
C TYR A 287 18.24 3.48 -13.35
N GLY A 288 18.78 3.63 -12.13
CA GLY A 288 18.82 4.88 -11.40
C GLY A 288 19.89 5.84 -11.96
N PRO A 289 20.67 6.54 -11.13
CA PRO A 289 21.03 6.12 -9.78
C PRO A 289 20.06 6.57 -8.70
N ASP A 290 19.16 7.50 -8.98
CA ASP A 290 18.15 7.96 -8.00
C ASP A 290 17.03 6.90 -7.82
N PRO A 291 16.75 6.42 -6.58
CA PRO A 291 15.66 5.48 -6.33
C PRO A 291 14.27 6.03 -6.71
N LYS A 292 14.05 7.36 -6.63
CA LYS A 292 12.79 7.98 -7.08
C LYS A 292 12.59 7.80 -8.58
N LYS A 293 13.66 7.93 -9.37
CA LYS A 293 13.63 7.67 -10.82
C LYS A 293 13.29 6.20 -11.11
N VAL A 294 13.90 5.26 -10.39
CA VAL A 294 13.62 3.82 -10.55
C VAL A 294 12.15 3.51 -10.31
N LEU A 295 11.58 3.98 -9.20
CA LEU A 295 10.16 3.78 -8.87
C LEU A 295 9.24 4.51 -9.85
N GLY A 296 9.58 5.73 -10.25
CA GLY A 296 8.82 6.51 -11.23
C GLY A 296 8.77 5.86 -12.61
N ARG A 297 9.86 5.20 -13.05
CA ARG A 297 9.88 4.42 -14.30
C ARG A 297 9.10 3.12 -14.20
N TYR A 298 9.19 2.43 -13.06
CA TYR A 298 8.40 1.23 -12.83
C TYR A 298 6.90 1.53 -12.91
N THR A 299 6.43 2.54 -12.17
CA THR A 299 5.02 2.96 -12.17
C THR A 299 4.60 3.62 -13.48
N GLU A 300 5.51 4.21 -14.27
CA GLU A 300 5.20 4.62 -15.65
C GLU A 300 4.96 3.40 -16.55
N LEU A 301 5.70 2.30 -16.35
CA LEU A 301 5.55 1.05 -17.11
C LEU A 301 4.23 0.34 -16.79
N VAL A 302 3.92 0.17 -15.50
CA VAL A 302 2.72 -0.54 -15.03
C VAL A 302 1.52 0.39 -14.81
N GLY A 303 1.67 1.70 -14.99
CA GLY A 303 0.61 2.68 -14.76
C GLY A 303 0.54 3.13 -13.30
N ARG A 304 0.18 4.40 -13.10
CA ARG A 304 0.19 5.03 -11.77
C ARG A 304 -1.15 4.91 -11.07
N THR A 305 -1.14 4.97 -9.73
CA THR A 305 -2.35 5.15 -8.94
C THR A 305 -3.06 6.44 -9.38
N PRO A 306 -4.30 6.38 -9.89
CA PRO A 306 -5.05 7.57 -10.27
C PRO A 306 -5.35 8.43 -9.04
N LEU A 307 -5.47 9.75 -9.20
CA LEU A 307 -5.79 10.66 -8.10
C LEU A 307 -7.14 10.26 -7.45
N PRO A 308 -7.16 9.78 -6.20
CA PRO A 308 -8.39 9.30 -5.57
C PRO A 308 -9.42 10.42 -5.38
N PRO A 309 -10.72 10.08 -5.24
CA PRO A 309 -11.69 11.05 -4.75
C PRO A 309 -11.34 11.47 -3.32
N ARG A 310 -11.53 12.74 -2.97
CA ARG A 310 -11.02 13.32 -1.70
C ARG A 310 -11.53 12.59 -0.45
N TRP A 311 -12.77 12.10 -0.48
CA TRP A 311 -13.36 11.36 0.63
C TRP A 311 -12.71 10.00 0.89
N SER A 312 -12.07 9.38 -0.11
CA SER A 312 -11.49 8.04 0.06
C SER A 312 -10.15 8.07 0.80
N ILE A 313 -9.53 9.24 0.91
CA ILE A 313 -8.30 9.46 1.68
C ILE A 313 -8.59 10.04 3.07
N ALA A 314 -9.87 10.18 3.45
CA ALA A 314 -10.25 10.59 4.80
C ALA A 314 -10.28 9.40 5.77
N TYR A 315 -10.82 9.57 6.97
CA TYR A 315 -11.00 8.48 7.94
C TYR A 315 -12.28 7.70 7.67
N HIS A 316 -12.19 6.36 7.64
CA HIS A 316 -13.30 5.44 7.43
C HIS A 316 -13.51 4.49 8.62
N GLN A 317 -14.76 4.08 8.85
CA GLN A 317 -15.13 3.11 9.88
C GLN A 317 -15.71 1.84 9.26
N CYS A 318 -15.25 0.69 9.74
CA CYS A 318 -15.76 -0.62 9.40
C CYS A 318 -15.83 -1.53 10.64
N ARG A 319 -16.57 -2.63 10.51
CA ARG A 319 -16.60 -3.79 11.40
C ARG A 319 -17.18 -4.97 10.63
N TYR A 320 -16.71 -6.19 10.92
CA TYR A 320 -17.38 -7.43 10.57
C TYR A 320 -18.38 -7.79 11.69
N SER A 321 -19.69 -7.54 11.60
CA SER A 321 -20.41 -6.68 10.65
C SER A 321 -21.23 -5.63 11.43
N TYR A 322 -21.55 -4.50 10.81
CA TYR A 322 -22.64 -3.63 11.28
C TYR A 322 -23.99 -4.09 10.72
N TYR A 323 -24.86 -4.64 11.57
CA TYR A 323 -26.24 -5.01 11.25
C TYR A 323 -27.07 -5.08 12.54
N PRO A 324 -28.41 -5.00 12.48
CA PRO A 324 -29.22 -4.56 11.33
C PRO A 324 -29.05 -3.06 11.03
N GLU A 325 -29.84 -2.50 10.11
CA GLU A 325 -29.82 -1.08 9.71
C GLU A 325 -29.76 -0.09 10.90
N SER A 326 -30.45 -0.38 12.01
CA SER A 326 -30.42 0.47 13.21
C SER A 326 -29.03 0.62 13.82
N THR A 327 -28.19 -0.41 13.72
CA THR A 327 -26.79 -0.36 14.19
C THR A 327 -25.99 0.61 13.34
N VAL A 328 -26.13 0.56 12.01
CA VAL A 328 -25.43 1.48 11.09
C VAL A 328 -25.80 2.93 11.39
N ARG A 329 -27.10 3.21 11.58
CA ARG A 329 -27.60 4.54 11.95
C ARG A 329 -27.06 5.00 13.30
N PHE A 330 -27.04 4.12 14.29
CA PHE A 330 -26.46 4.41 15.60
C PHE A 330 -24.98 4.82 15.51
N ILE A 331 -24.19 4.12 14.70
CA ILE A 331 -22.77 4.45 14.49
C ILE A 331 -22.63 5.83 13.84
N ALA A 332 -23.37 6.10 12.77
CA ALA A 332 -23.35 7.39 12.08
C ALA A 332 -23.73 8.57 13.01
N ASP A 333 -24.83 8.41 13.75
CA ASP A 333 -25.30 9.42 14.70
C ASP A 333 -24.26 9.68 15.80
N ASN A 334 -23.58 8.63 16.30
CA ASN A 334 -22.55 8.79 17.33
C ASN A 334 -21.32 9.56 16.83
N PHE A 335 -20.85 9.31 15.61
CA PHE A 335 -19.76 10.10 15.02
C PHE A 335 -20.11 11.59 15.01
N ARG A 336 -21.31 11.94 14.57
CA ARG A 336 -21.76 13.34 14.50
C ARG A 336 -22.00 13.96 15.87
N GLN A 337 -22.67 13.25 16.78
CA GLN A 337 -22.91 13.72 18.15
C GLN A 337 -21.60 13.95 18.93
N ARG A 338 -20.60 13.08 18.71
CA ARG A 338 -19.29 13.14 19.38
C ARG A 338 -18.28 14.04 18.66
N ARG A 339 -18.68 14.64 17.54
CA ARG A 339 -17.83 15.49 16.69
C ARG A 339 -16.51 14.83 16.29
N ILE A 340 -16.59 13.56 15.89
CA ILE A 340 -15.44 12.82 15.38
C ILE A 340 -15.58 12.76 13.86
N PRO A 341 -14.61 13.31 13.10
CA PRO A 341 -14.68 13.29 11.64
C PRO A 341 -14.70 11.87 11.06
N CYS A 342 -15.57 11.62 10.09
CA CYS A 342 -15.66 10.33 9.39
C CYS A 342 -16.45 10.49 8.09
N ASP A 343 -15.88 9.98 7.00
CA ASP A 343 -16.38 10.13 5.64
C ASP A 343 -17.12 8.90 5.12
N ALA A 344 -16.77 7.70 5.61
CA ALA A 344 -17.38 6.46 5.12
C ALA A 344 -17.63 5.42 6.22
N ILE A 345 -18.76 4.72 6.07
CA ILE A 345 -19.14 3.54 6.87
C ILE A 345 -19.23 2.34 5.93
N PHE A 346 -18.58 1.26 6.31
CA PHE A 346 -18.55 0.03 5.53
C PHE A 346 -19.59 -0.97 6.01
N LEU A 347 -20.24 -1.65 5.08
CA LEU A 347 -21.12 -2.79 5.33
C LEU A 347 -20.43 -4.07 4.86
N ASP A 348 -20.07 -4.86 5.84
CA ASP A 348 -19.52 -6.21 5.69
C ASP A 348 -20.66 -7.23 5.42
N ILE A 349 -20.35 -8.50 5.17
CA ILE A 349 -21.15 -9.50 4.43
C ILE A 349 -22.59 -9.72 4.94
N HIS A 350 -22.89 -9.35 6.20
CA HIS A 350 -24.22 -9.55 6.81
C HIS A 350 -25.34 -8.67 6.24
N TYR A 351 -25.06 -7.73 5.33
CA TYR A 351 -26.10 -6.98 4.61
C TYR A 351 -26.80 -7.79 3.52
N MET A 352 -26.17 -8.86 3.03
CA MET A 352 -26.64 -9.68 1.91
C MET A 352 -27.65 -10.75 2.34
N ASP A 353 -28.58 -11.11 1.44
CA ASP A 353 -29.54 -12.20 1.66
C ASP A 353 -28.87 -13.57 1.47
N GLY A 354 -28.64 -14.28 2.59
CA GLY A 354 -28.01 -15.59 2.57
C GLY A 354 -26.61 -15.59 1.93
N TYR A 355 -25.90 -14.46 2.07
CA TYR A 355 -24.58 -14.17 1.49
C TYR A 355 -24.56 -14.19 -0.04
N ARG A 356 -25.71 -14.01 -0.71
CA ARG A 356 -25.77 -13.80 -2.16
C ARG A 356 -25.31 -12.38 -2.48
N VAL A 357 -24.19 -12.24 -3.19
CA VAL A 357 -23.68 -10.93 -3.61
C VAL A 357 -24.71 -10.14 -4.44
N PHE A 358 -24.60 -8.81 -4.44
CA PHE A 358 -25.55 -7.91 -5.12
C PHE A 358 -27.00 -7.97 -4.59
N THR A 359 -27.22 -8.43 -3.36
CA THR A 359 -28.55 -8.48 -2.72
C THR A 359 -28.58 -7.75 -1.38
N TRP A 360 -29.78 -7.49 -0.88
CA TRP A 360 -30.04 -6.98 0.46
C TRP A 360 -30.91 -7.97 1.24
N ASP A 361 -30.50 -8.33 2.45
CA ASP A 361 -31.38 -9.01 3.42
C ASP A 361 -32.42 -8.00 3.91
N LYS A 362 -33.65 -8.10 3.38
CA LYS A 362 -34.76 -7.19 3.71
C LYS A 362 -35.28 -7.32 5.14
N SER A 363 -34.88 -8.35 5.89
CA SER A 363 -35.19 -8.46 7.32
C SER A 363 -34.24 -7.61 8.17
N ARG A 364 -32.98 -7.50 7.76
CA ARG A 364 -31.93 -6.72 8.45
C ARG A 364 -31.86 -5.28 7.94
N PHE A 365 -32.10 -5.07 6.65
CA PHE A 365 -32.06 -3.80 5.94
C PHE A 365 -33.36 -3.62 5.17
N PRO A 366 -34.46 -3.22 5.84
CA PRO A 366 -35.78 -3.14 5.23
C PRO A 366 -35.88 -2.08 4.13
N ASP A 367 -35.18 -0.95 4.27
CA ASP A 367 -35.19 0.15 3.29
C ASP A 367 -33.78 0.70 3.03
N PRO A 368 -32.92 -0.06 2.33
CA PRO A 368 -31.54 0.34 2.06
C PRO A 368 -31.42 1.71 1.35
N PRO A 369 -32.20 2.01 0.29
CA PRO A 369 -32.12 3.31 -0.38
C PRO A 369 -32.37 4.48 0.58
N ARG A 370 -33.34 4.36 1.48
CA ARG A 370 -33.59 5.37 2.50
C ARG A 370 -32.45 5.47 3.50
N MET A 371 -31.94 4.35 4.02
CA MET A 371 -30.77 4.35 4.91
C MET A 371 -29.58 5.07 4.28
N LEU A 372 -29.24 4.72 3.04
CA LEU A 372 -28.12 5.29 2.30
C LEU A 372 -28.31 6.79 2.06
N SER A 373 -29.52 7.21 1.67
CA SER A 373 -29.86 8.64 1.52
C SER A 373 -29.74 9.41 2.85
N ASP A 374 -30.21 8.84 3.96
CA ASP A 374 -30.15 9.46 5.28
C ASP A 374 -28.69 9.62 5.74
N LEU A 375 -27.86 8.59 5.57
CA LEU A 375 -26.43 8.63 5.84
C LEU A 375 -25.70 9.66 4.97
N ARG A 376 -26.06 9.76 3.68
CA ARG A 376 -25.49 10.75 2.76
C ARG A 376 -25.79 12.18 3.20
N ARG A 377 -26.98 12.45 3.75
CA ARG A 377 -27.31 13.78 4.32
C ARG A 377 -26.52 14.11 5.59
N GLN A 378 -26.01 13.09 6.28
CA GLN A 378 -25.06 13.28 7.38
C GLN A 378 -23.60 13.34 6.89
N GLY A 379 -23.35 13.30 5.58
CA GLY A 379 -22.00 13.34 5.00
C GLY A 379 -21.30 12.00 4.89
N PHE A 380 -21.94 10.88 5.25
CA PHE A 380 -21.36 9.55 5.11
C PHE A 380 -21.56 9.00 3.70
N ARG A 381 -20.52 8.35 3.18
CA ARG A 381 -20.57 7.44 2.05
C ARG A 381 -20.64 6.01 2.58
N VAL A 382 -21.35 5.13 1.89
CA VAL A 382 -21.42 3.73 2.27
C VAL A 382 -20.71 2.86 1.25
N VAL A 383 -19.80 2.03 1.74
CA VAL A 383 -19.04 1.06 0.94
C VAL A 383 -19.52 -0.33 1.32
N THR A 384 -19.80 -1.18 0.33
CA THR A 384 -20.29 -2.55 0.57
C THR A 384 -19.29 -3.58 0.10
N ILE A 385 -19.08 -4.63 0.90
CA ILE A 385 -18.29 -5.79 0.50
C ILE A 385 -18.97 -6.59 -0.61
N ILE A 386 -18.18 -7.18 -1.52
CA ILE A 386 -18.58 -8.13 -2.55
C ILE A 386 -17.45 -9.15 -2.75
N ASP A 387 -17.75 -10.42 -2.49
CA ASP A 387 -16.84 -11.56 -2.70
C ASP A 387 -16.99 -12.12 -4.12
N PRO A 388 -15.99 -12.85 -4.65
CA PRO A 388 -16.08 -13.43 -5.99
C PRO A 388 -17.04 -14.63 -6.10
N GLY A 389 -17.45 -15.25 -4.99
CA GLY A 389 -18.28 -16.45 -5.00
C GLY A 389 -19.75 -16.19 -5.33
N ILE A 390 -20.24 -16.73 -6.44
CA ILE A 390 -21.66 -16.75 -6.80
C ILE A 390 -22.28 -18.05 -6.27
N LYS A 391 -23.17 -17.93 -5.28
CA LYS A 391 -23.89 -19.08 -4.70
C LYS A 391 -24.52 -19.96 -5.79
N VAL A 392 -24.31 -21.28 -5.70
CA VAL A 392 -25.04 -22.26 -6.52
C VAL A 392 -26.48 -22.32 -6.04
N ASP A 393 -27.35 -21.63 -6.76
CA ASP A 393 -28.78 -21.60 -6.49
C ASP A 393 -29.54 -21.38 -7.80
N PRO A 394 -30.28 -22.40 -8.29
CA PRO A 394 -31.04 -22.29 -9.54
C PRO A 394 -32.09 -21.18 -9.55
N ASN A 395 -32.46 -20.61 -8.40
CA ASN A 395 -33.39 -19.48 -8.31
C ASN A 395 -32.70 -18.12 -8.16
N TYR A 396 -31.37 -18.10 -8.05
CA TYR A 396 -30.59 -16.88 -7.93
C TYR A 396 -30.24 -16.33 -9.31
N TRP A 397 -30.72 -15.12 -9.59
CA TRP A 397 -30.62 -14.50 -10.91
C TRP A 397 -29.18 -14.34 -11.41
N ALA A 398 -28.21 -14.04 -10.53
CA ALA A 398 -26.81 -13.87 -10.95
C ALA A 398 -26.21 -15.21 -11.35
N TYR A 399 -26.53 -16.28 -10.62
CA TYR A 399 -26.15 -17.64 -10.99
C TYR A 399 -26.74 -18.04 -12.35
N GLN A 400 -28.04 -17.81 -12.57
CA GLN A 400 -28.70 -18.08 -13.86
C GLN A 400 -28.04 -17.33 -15.02
N GLN A 401 -27.72 -16.04 -14.84
CA GLN A 401 -27.05 -15.24 -15.86
C GLN A 401 -25.64 -15.75 -16.16
N GLY A 402 -24.87 -16.09 -15.13
CA GLY A 402 -23.51 -16.62 -15.30
C GLY A 402 -23.48 -17.97 -16.00
N VAL A 403 -24.44 -18.86 -15.72
CA VAL A 403 -24.59 -20.13 -16.45
C VAL A 403 -24.97 -19.88 -17.91
N ALA A 404 -25.97 -19.02 -18.15
CA ALA A 404 -26.44 -18.72 -19.50
C ALA A 404 -25.38 -18.03 -20.37
N GLY A 405 -24.50 -17.23 -19.76
CA GLY A 405 -23.42 -16.51 -20.42
C GLY A 405 -22.10 -17.28 -20.54
N ASP A 406 -22.00 -18.46 -19.93
CA ASP A 406 -20.76 -19.24 -19.81
C ASP A 406 -19.61 -18.42 -19.19
N TYR A 407 -19.90 -17.74 -18.07
CA TYR A 407 -18.98 -16.79 -17.41
C TYR A 407 -18.17 -17.37 -16.26
N PHE A 408 -18.28 -18.66 -15.96
CA PHE A 408 -17.63 -19.26 -14.79
C PHE A 408 -16.35 -20.01 -15.15
N VAL A 409 -15.40 -20.02 -14.22
CA VAL A 409 -14.22 -20.89 -14.24
C VAL A 409 -14.67 -22.34 -14.35
N LYS A 410 -13.91 -23.16 -15.08
CA LYS A 410 -14.26 -24.55 -15.34
C LYS A 410 -13.28 -25.53 -14.71
N THR A 411 -13.73 -26.75 -14.51
CA THR A 411 -12.86 -27.91 -14.28
C THR A 411 -12.27 -28.40 -15.61
N PRO A 412 -11.21 -29.24 -15.59
CA PRO A 412 -10.63 -29.81 -16.82
C PRO A 412 -11.62 -30.61 -17.70
N ASP A 413 -12.70 -31.15 -17.12
CA ASP A 413 -13.77 -31.83 -17.87
C ASP A 413 -14.86 -30.88 -18.43
N GLY A 414 -14.64 -29.56 -18.31
CA GLY A 414 -15.47 -28.52 -18.92
C GLY A 414 -16.72 -28.12 -18.13
N LYS A 415 -16.89 -28.60 -16.91
CA LYS A 415 -17.99 -28.19 -16.01
C LYS A 415 -17.62 -26.93 -15.23
N PRO A 416 -18.56 -26.14 -14.71
CA PRO A 416 -18.24 -25.06 -13.79
C PRO A 416 -17.48 -25.57 -12.56
N TYR A 417 -16.41 -24.89 -12.19
CA TYR A 417 -15.69 -25.12 -10.94
C TYR A 417 -16.58 -24.71 -9.76
N VAL A 418 -16.74 -25.60 -8.78
CA VAL A 418 -17.53 -25.37 -7.57
C VAL A 418 -16.61 -25.43 -6.36
N GLY A 419 -16.54 -24.36 -5.60
CA GLY A 419 -15.82 -24.26 -4.33
C GLY A 419 -16.74 -23.79 -3.21
N LYS A 420 -16.38 -24.09 -1.96
CA LYS A 420 -17.17 -23.68 -0.79
C LYS A 420 -16.64 -22.37 -0.24
N VAL A 421 -17.53 -21.40 -0.04
CA VAL A 421 -17.26 -20.10 0.60
C VAL A 421 -18.43 -19.71 1.51
N TRP A 422 -18.54 -18.45 1.94
CA TRP A 422 -19.60 -17.95 2.85
C TRP A 422 -21.03 -18.36 2.48
N PRO A 423 -21.50 -18.20 1.22
CA PRO A 423 -22.83 -18.68 0.82
C PRO A 423 -22.98 -20.21 0.70
N GLY A 424 -21.93 -21.00 0.93
CA GLY A 424 -21.88 -22.44 0.68
C GLY A 424 -21.23 -22.77 -0.66
N GLU A 425 -21.72 -23.81 -1.34
CA GLU A 425 -21.28 -24.15 -2.70
C GLU A 425 -21.48 -22.96 -3.65
N SER A 426 -20.39 -22.57 -4.31
CA SER A 426 -20.33 -21.38 -5.16
C SER A 426 -19.52 -21.64 -6.42
N VAL A 427 -19.91 -20.98 -7.50
CA VAL A 427 -19.14 -20.87 -8.74
C VAL A 427 -18.44 -19.52 -8.79
N PHE A 428 -17.36 -19.44 -9.56
CA PHE A 428 -16.49 -18.27 -9.58
C PHE A 428 -16.46 -17.68 -10.99
N PRO A 429 -16.69 -16.37 -11.16
CA PRO A 429 -16.54 -15.70 -12.44
C PRO A 429 -15.13 -15.89 -12.99
N ASP A 430 -15.02 -16.19 -14.27
CA ASP A 430 -13.73 -16.24 -14.94
C ASP A 430 -13.29 -14.84 -15.37
N PHE A 431 -12.67 -14.11 -14.45
CA PHE A 431 -12.26 -12.73 -14.72
C PHE A 431 -11.22 -12.58 -15.82
N THR A 432 -10.60 -13.66 -16.33
CA THR A 432 -9.72 -13.59 -17.51
C THR A 432 -10.50 -13.31 -18.80
N SER A 433 -11.81 -13.62 -18.81
CA SER A 433 -12.72 -13.33 -19.90
C SER A 433 -13.26 -11.91 -19.82
N ASP A 434 -13.01 -11.10 -20.86
CA ASP A 434 -13.54 -9.73 -20.97
C ASP A 434 -15.08 -9.69 -20.86
N LYS A 435 -15.76 -10.74 -21.36
CA LYS A 435 -17.22 -10.85 -21.27
C LYS A 435 -17.69 -11.09 -19.83
N ALA A 436 -16.97 -11.91 -19.08
CA ALA A 436 -17.27 -12.15 -17.67
C ALA A 436 -17.01 -10.89 -16.83
N ARG A 437 -15.93 -10.13 -17.10
CA ARG A 437 -15.68 -8.83 -16.45
C ARG A 437 -16.78 -7.81 -16.76
N ALA A 438 -17.20 -7.70 -18.01
CA ALA A 438 -18.30 -6.82 -18.41
C ALA A 438 -19.64 -7.22 -17.76
N TRP A 439 -19.94 -8.52 -17.70
CA TRP A 439 -21.11 -9.02 -16.97
C TRP A 439 -21.03 -8.69 -15.49
N TRP A 440 -19.90 -8.99 -14.83
CA TRP A 440 -19.66 -8.68 -13.43
C TRP A 440 -19.88 -7.20 -13.11
N GLY A 441 -19.29 -6.30 -13.92
CA GLY A 441 -19.46 -4.86 -13.80
C GLY A 441 -20.93 -4.42 -13.89
N SER A 442 -21.76 -5.12 -14.68
CA SER A 442 -23.19 -4.80 -14.82
C SER A 442 -24.02 -5.10 -13.57
N LEU A 443 -23.56 -6.02 -12.70
CA LEU A 443 -24.30 -6.47 -11.52
C LEU A 443 -24.37 -5.40 -10.42
N TYR A 444 -23.43 -4.44 -10.43
CA TYR A 444 -23.39 -3.34 -9.46
C TYR A 444 -24.50 -2.32 -9.61
N LYS A 445 -25.21 -2.30 -10.76
CA LYS A 445 -26.22 -1.29 -11.08
C LYS A 445 -27.27 -1.12 -9.97
N GLY A 446 -27.74 -2.22 -9.37
CA GLY A 446 -28.72 -2.19 -8.29
C GLY A 446 -28.20 -1.45 -7.05
N LEU A 447 -27.05 -1.88 -6.52
CA LEU A 447 -26.42 -1.27 -5.34
C LEU A 447 -26.09 0.21 -5.57
N LEU A 448 -25.58 0.55 -6.76
CA LEU A 448 -25.27 1.93 -7.11
C LEU A 448 -26.53 2.80 -7.24
N SER A 449 -27.64 2.25 -7.73
CA SER A 449 -28.93 2.95 -7.78
C SER A 449 -29.54 3.16 -6.40
N ASP A 450 -29.28 2.26 -5.46
CA ASP A 450 -29.71 2.39 -4.06
C ASP A 450 -28.90 3.47 -3.30
N GLY A 451 -27.69 3.81 -3.78
CA GLY A 451 -26.85 4.87 -3.22
C GLY A 451 -25.52 4.42 -2.63
N VAL A 452 -25.10 3.17 -2.87
CA VAL A 452 -23.75 2.70 -2.50
C VAL A 452 -22.69 3.56 -3.22
N ALA A 453 -21.66 3.99 -2.51
CA ALA A 453 -20.67 4.96 -2.98
C ALA A 453 -19.35 4.32 -3.44
N GLY A 454 -19.01 3.15 -2.93
CA GLY A 454 -17.80 2.41 -3.29
C GLY A 454 -17.96 0.92 -3.02
N ILE A 455 -17.02 0.11 -3.51
CA ILE A 455 -17.05 -1.34 -3.41
C ILE A 455 -15.77 -1.85 -2.74
N TRP A 456 -15.94 -2.82 -1.85
CA TRP A 456 -14.87 -3.58 -1.25
C TRP A 456 -14.88 -5.00 -1.84
N ASN A 457 -13.88 -5.35 -2.63
CA ASN A 457 -13.66 -6.71 -3.14
C ASN A 457 -12.81 -7.49 -2.14
N ASP A 458 -13.39 -8.54 -1.58
CA ASP A 458 -12.75 -9.40 -0.58
C ASP A 458 -12.66 -10.85 -1.06
N MET A 459 -11.85 -11.67 -0.39
CA MET A 459 -11.72 -13.11 -0.66
C MET A 459 -11.24 -13.45 -2.08
N ASN A 460 -10.58 -12.50 -2.75
CA ASN A 460 -10.28 -12.55 -4.18
C ASN A 460 -8.85 -12.94 -4.53
N GLU A 461 -8.15 -13.62 -3.61
CA GLU A 461 -6.88 -14.31 -3.88
C GLU A 461 -6.92 -15.29 -5.07
N PRO A 462 -7.96 -16.14 -5.28
CA PRO A 462 -9.26 -16.32 -4.58
C PRO A 462 -9.24 -17.35 -3.45
N ALA A 463 -9.96 -17.05 -2.36
CA ALA A 463 -10.13 -17.96 -1.24
C ALA A 463 -11.18 -19.05 -1.50
N VAL A 464 -10.85 -20.29 -1.13
CA VAL A 464 -11.77 -21.43 -1.11
C VAL A 464 -11.65 -22.13 0.24
N PHE A 465 -12.77 -22.36 0.91
CA PHE A 465 -12.80 -22.98 2.22
C PHE A 465 -12.71 -24.50 2.14
N GLU A 466 -12.28 -25.11 3.25
CA GLU A 466 -12.27 -26.56 3.44
C GLU A 466 -11.37 -27.32 2.44
N VAL A 467 -10.40 -26.63 1.82
CA VAL A 467 -9.34 -27.22 0.97
C VAL A 467 -7.94 -26.84 1.49
N PRO A 468 -6.94 -27.75 1.44
CA PRO A 468 -5.60 -27.47 1.97
C PRO A 468 -4.88 -26.31 1.27
N SER A 469 -5.13 -26.10 -0.02
CA SER A 469 -4.55 -25.03 -0.83
C SER A 469 -5.10 -23.65 -0.50
N LYS A 470 -6.24 -23.58 0.21
CA LYS A 470 -7.06 -22.36 0.43
C LYS A 470 -7.46 -21.61 -0.85
N THR A 471 -7.34 -22.23 -2.02
CA THR A 471 -7.69 -21.64 -3.31
C THR A 471 -8.20 -22.73 -4.27
N MET A 472 -8.54 -22.34 -5.50
CA MET A 472 -9.04 -23.26 -6.53
C MET A 472 -8.03 -24.36 -6.85
N ASP A 473 -8.52 -25.45 -7.47
CA ASP A 473 -7.63 -26.47 -8.03
C ASP A 473 -6.71 -25.82 -9.08
N LEU A 474 -5.41 -26.12 -9.03
CA LEU A 474 -4.40 -25.44 -9.85
C LEU A 474 -4.57 -25.69 -11.36
N ASP A 475 -5.29 -26.75 -11.73
CA ASP A 475 -5.65 -27.11 -13.10
C ASP A 475 -7.07 -26.65 -13.50
N ALA A 476 -7.78 -25.92 -12.63
CA ALA A 476 -9.02 -25.25 -13.02
C ALA A 476 -8.75 -24.34 -14.23
N VAL A 477 -9.68 -24.33 -15.19
CA VAL A 477 -9.50 -23.78 -16.52
C VAL A 477 -10.17 -22.42 -16.64
N HIS A 478 -9.38 -21.45 -17.07
CA HIS A 478 -9.75 -20.07 -17.37
C HIS A 478 -9.59 -19.79 -18.86
N TYR A 479 -10.46 -18.95 -19.42
CA TYR A 479 -10.43 -18.50 -20.81
C TYR A 479 -9.62 -17.20 -20.95
N ASP A 480 -8.30 -17.36 -20.96
CA ASP A 480 -7.30 -16.30 -21.02
C ASP A 480 -7.02 -15.88 -22.48
N HIS A 481 -7.64 -14.79 -22.91
CA HIS A 481 -7.43 -14.18 -24.23
C HIS A 481 -7.50 -15.15 -25.42
N GLY A 482 -8.53 -16.00 -25.42
CA GLY A 482 -8.75 -16.96 -26.51
C GLY A 482 -8.10 -18.33 -26.31
N LEU A 483 -7.42 -18.54 -25.18
CA LEU A 483 -6.73 -19.79 -24.84
C LEU A 483 -7.16 -20.29 -23.46
N ASP A 484 -7.31 -21.61 -23.34
CA ASP A 484 -7.49 -22.24 -22.04
C ASP A 484 -6.17 -22.18 -21.25
N SER A 485 -6.22 -21.57 -20.07
CA SER A 485 -5.09 -21.44 -19.14
C SER A 485 -5.44 -22.05 -17.78
N PRO A 486 -4.49 -22.75 -17.13
CA PRO A 486 -4.70 -23.29 -15.80
C PRO A 486 -4.68 -22.18 -14.75
N HIS A 487 -5.40 -22.37 -13.65
CA HIS A 487 -5.42 -21.47 -12.51
C HIS A 487 -4.01 -21.16 -11.99
N ALA A 488 -3.09 -22.13 -12.02
CA ALA A 488 -1.66 -21.94 -11.68
C ALA A 488 -0.97 -20.76 -12.39
N LYS A 489 -1.42 -20.40 -13.60
CA LYS A 489 -0.90 -19.27 -14.39
C LYS A 489 -1.57 -17.94 -14.04
N VAL A 490 -2.86 -17.96 -13.71
CA VAL A 490 -3.71 -16.75 -13.63
C VAL A 490 -4.13 -16.40 -12.20
N HIS A 491 -3.83 -17.26 -11.22
CA HIS A 491 -4.16 -17.09 -9.81
C HIS A 491 -3.81 -15.68 -9.29
N ASN A 492 -2.54 -15.26 -9.44
CA ASN A 492 -2.08 -13.97 -8.93
C ASN A 492 -2.75 -12.76 -9.57
N ILE A 493 -3.35 -12.90 -10.76
CA ILE A 493 -4.06 -11.80 -11.45
C ILE A 493 -5.58 -11.86 -11.29
N TYR A 494 -6.13 -12.89 -10.63
CA TYR A 494 -7.57 -13.05 -10.44
C TYR A 494 -8.20 -11.86 -9.69
N GLY A 495 -7.64 -11.49 -8.54
CA GLY A 495 -8.13 -10.35 -7.74
C GLY A 495 -7.97 -8.99 -8.43
N MET A 496 -6.89 -8.80 -9.19
CA MET A 496 -6.68 -7.60 -10.00
C MET A 496 -7.76 -7.48 -11.10
N LEU A 497 -8.06 -8.58 -11.79
CA LEU A 497 -9.07 -8.61 -12.85
C LEU A 497 -10.51 -8.48 -12.32
N MET A 498 -10.78 -8.98 -11.11
CA MET A 498 -12.03 -8.67 -10.39
C MET A 498 -12.14 -7.16 -10.15
N SER A 499 -11.06 -6.53 -9.67
CA SER A 499 -11.02 -5.09 -9.39
C SER A 499 -11.18 -4.25 -10.65
N GLU A 500 -10.59 -4.66 -11.77
CA GLU A 500 -10.80 -4.05 -13.09
C GLU A 500 -12.28 -4.11 -13.49
N GLY A 501 -12.89 -5.30 -13.47
CA GLY A 501 -14.30 -5.47 -13.82
C GLY A 501 -15.25 -4.68 -12.91
N THR A 502 -14.95 -4.63 -11.60
CA THR A 502 -15.66 -3.80 -10.63
C THR A 502 -15.56 -2.32 -10.98
N ARG A 503 -14.34 -1.81 -11.18
CA ARG A 503 -14.09 -0.40 -11.50
C ARG A 503 -14.78 0.00 -12.79
N ASP A 504 -14.70 -0.81 -13.83
CA ASP A 504 -15.34 -0.54 -15.11
C ASP A 504 -16.86 -0.55 -15.02
N GLY A 505 -17.43 -1.42 -14.17
CA GLY A 505 -18.86 -1.39 -13.83
C GLY A 505 -19.27 -0.08 -13.15
N LEU A 506 -18.47 0.39 -12.19
CA LEU A 506 -18.71 1.66 -11.50
C LEU A 506 -18.63 2.85 -12.45
N LEU A 507 -17.61 2.89 -13.32
CA LEU A 507 -17.44 3.93 -14.33
C LEU A 507 -18.55 3.89 -15.39
N SER A 508 -19.02 2.71 -15.77
CA SER A 508 -20.16 2.58 -16.69
C SER A 508 -21.44 3.17 -16.10
N ALA A 509 -21.64 3.04 -14.78
CA ALA A 509 -22.79 3.59 -14.08
C ALA A 509 -22.64 5.07 -13.73
N ARG A 510 -21.43 5.55 -13.44
CA ARG A 510 -21.09 6.93 -13.03
C ARG A 510 -19.80 7.40 -13.74
N PRO A 511 -19.86 7.72 -15.04
CA PRO A 511 -18.66 7.96 -15.86
C PRO A 511 -17.85 9.20 -15.48
N ASP A 512 -18.49 10.17 -14.82
CA ASP A 512 -17.85 11.40 -14.37
C ASP A 512 -17.42 11.35 -12.89
N GLU A 513 -17.56 10.22 -12.19
CA GLU A 513 -17.14 10.09 -10.78
C GLU A 513 -15.93 9.15 -10.64
N ARG A 514 -14.90 9.57 -9.89
CA ARG A 514 -13.77 8.69 -9.57
C ARG A 514 -14.24 7.60 -8.59
N PRO A 515 -14.13 6.31 -8.95
CA PRO A 515 -14.61 5.22 -8.10
C PRO A 515 -13.68 4.99 -6.91
N LEU A 516 -14.24 4.53 -5.79
CA LEU A 516 -13.48 3.83 -4.77
C LEU A 516 -13.77 2.33 -4.90
N VAL A 517 -12.74 1.59 -5.32
CA VAL A 517 -12.67 0.13 -5.19
C VAL A 517 -11.53 -0.16 -4.22
N ILE A 518 -11.76 -1.08 -3.29
CA ILE A 518 -10.74 -1.58 -2.37
C ILE A 518 -10.64 -3.09 -2.56
N THR A 519 -9.44 -3.64 -2.65
CA THR A 519 -9.21 -5.08 -2.89
C THR A 519 -8.21 -5.65 -1.88
N ARG A 520 -8.36 -6.95 -1.55
CA ARG A 520 -7.39 -7.67 -0.71
C ARG A 520 -6.25 -8.22 -1.53
N ALA A 521 -6.59 -8.81 -2.68
CA ALA A 521 -5.64 -9.44 -3.55
C ALA A 521 -5.46 -8.65 -4.85
N THR A 522 -4.22 -8.55 -5.30
CA THR A 522 -3.86 -7.86 -6.54
C THR A 522 -2.54 -8.36 -7.13
N TYR A 523 -2.19 -7.82 -8.29
CA TYR A 523 -0.91 -8.02 -8.98
C TYR A 523 -0.28 -6.65 -9.32
N ALA A 524 0.98 -6.64 -9.76
CA ALA A 524 1.62 -5.45 -10.32
C ALA A 524 0.73 -4.77 -11.37
N GLY A 525 0.47 -3.46 -11.22
CA GLY A 525 -0.43 -2.70 -12.07
C GLY A 525 -1.87 -2.62 -11.54
N GLY A 526 -2.23 -3.36 -10.51
CA GLY A 526 -3.57 -3.32 -9.92
C GLY A 526 -3.90 -2.02 -9.19
N GLU A 527 -2.90 -1.23 -8.83
CA GLU A 527 -3.04 0.14 -8.28
C GLU A 527 -3.81 1.09 -9.20
N ARG A 528 -3.91 0.76 -10.49
CA ARG A 528 -4.75 1.49 -11.45
C ARG A 528 -6.24 1.36 -11.14
N TYR A 529 -6.62 0.27 -10.47
CA TYR A 529 -8.01 -0.16 -10.35
C TYR A 529 -8.56 -0.03 -8.92
N ALA A 530 -7.73 -0.25 -7.90
CA ALA A 530 -8.19 -0.29 -6.52
C ALA A 530 -7.15 0.21 -5.51
N ALA A 531 -7.65 0.73 -4.39
CA ALA A 531 -6.91 0.80 -3.14
C ALA A 531 -6.72 -0.62 -2.57
N VAL A 532 -5.74 -0.78 -1.69
CA VAL A 532 -5.45 -2.08 -1.05
C VAL A 532 -5.37 -1.94 0.47
N TRP A 533 -5.62 -3.05 1.17
CA TRP A 533 -5.33 -3.14 2.60
C TRP A 533 -4.65 -4.46 2.95
N THR A 534 -3.87 -4.48 4.03
CA THR A 534 -2.98 -5.58 4.40
C THR A 534 -3.67 -6.82 5.02
N GLY A 535 -4.92 -7.05 4.63
CA GLY A 535 -5.76 -8.16 5.08
C GLY A 535 -5.93 -8.25 6.60
N ASP A 536 -6.13 -9.48 7.06
CA ASP A 536 -6.60 -9.84 8.40
C ASP A 536 -5.46 -9.83 9.45
N ASN A 537 -4.93 -8.64 9.72
CA ASN A 537 -3.92 -8.38 10.75
C ASN A 537 -4.47 -8.60 12.19
N SER A 538 -3.60 -8.78 13.18
CA SER A 538 -4.01 -9.04 14.58
C SER A 538 -3.89 -7.79 15.45
N SER A 539 -4.78 -7.62 16.43
CA SER A 539 -4.74 -6.55 17.46
C SER A 539 -3.57 -6.72 18.44
N THR A 540 -2.34 -6.58 17.97
CA THR A 540 -1.10 -6.72 18.75
C THR A 540 -0.14 -5.55 18.50
N TRP A 541 0.71 -5.24 19.48
CA TRP A 541 1.82 -4.29 19.30
C TRP A 541 2.77 -4.70 18.18
N ASN A 542 2.92 -6.01 17.96
CA ASN A 542 3.74 -6.53 16.88
C ASN A 542 3.20 -6.11 15.50
N HIS A 543 1.89 -6.24 15.27
CA HIS A 543 1.28 -5.84 13.99
C HIS A 543 1.20 -4.33 13.81
N LEU A 544 1.02 -3.56 14.90
CA LEU A 544 1.20 -2.11 14.83
C LEU A 544 2.62 -1.78 14.32
N ARG A 545 3.66 -2.38 14.90
CA ARG A 545 5.05 -2.17 14.45
C ARG A 545 5.26 -2.61 13.00
N ILE A 546 4.80 -3.81 12.62
CA ILE A 546 5.03 -4.39 11.27
C ILE A 546 4.25 -3.65 10.18
N SER A 547 3.11 -3.04 10.51
CA SER A 547 2.36 -2.24 9.54
C SER A 547 3.18 -1.10 8.92
N LEU A 548 4.19 -0.57 9.64
CA LEU A 548 5.02 0.53 9.13
C LEU A 548 5.95 0.07 7.98
N PRO A 549 6.85 -0.91 8.16
CA PRO A 549 7.68 -1.40 7.06
C PRO A 549 6.86 -2.10 5.96
N GLU A 550 5.72 -2.70 6.27
CA GLU A 550 4.83 -3.30 5.27
C GLU A 550 4.25 -2.22 4.33
N LEU A 551 3.65 -1.16 4.87
CA LEU A 551 3.10 -0.06 4.07
C LEU A 551 4.18 0.72 3.31
N MET A 552 5.38 0.86 3.88
CA MET A 552 6.53 1.41 3.15
C MET A 552 6.96 0.50 1.99
N THR A 553 6.97 -0.82 2.19
CA THR A 553 7.30 -1.80 1.15
C THR A 553 6.27 -1.75 0.00
N MET A 554 4.98 -1.63 0.34
CA MET A 554 3.91 -1.47 -0.64
C MET A 554 4.05 -0.16 -1.43
N GLY A 555 4.36 0.95 -0.76
CA GLY A 555 4.66 2.23 -1.41
C GLY A 555 5.85 2.16 -2.36
N LEU A 556 6.94 1.47 -1.97
CA LEU A 556 8.09 1.17 -2.84
C LEU A 556 7.77 0.21 -3.99
N SER A 557 6.56 -0.35 -4.02
CA SER A 557 6.06 -1.26 -5.04
C SER A 557 4.92 -0.65 -5.87
N GLY A 558 4.72 0.67 -5.81
CA GLY A 558 3.74 1.40 -6.63
C GLY A 558 2.33 1.50 -6.04
N LEU A 559 2.07 0.85 -4.90
CA LEU A 559 0.77 0.86 -4.22
C LEU A 559 0.65 2.12 -3.34
N ALA A 560 0.26 3.24 -3.94
CA ALA A 560 0.24 4.52 -3.22
C ALA A 560 -0.93 4.68 -2.24
N LEU A 561 -2.05 3.99 -2.48
CA LEU A 561 -3.26 4.01 -1.65
C LEU A 561 -3.42 2.68 -0.91
N ALA A 562 -2.50 2.42 0.02
CA ALA A 562 -2.45 1.24 0.88
C ALA A 562 -2.67 1.59 2.36
N GLY A 563 -3.18 0.64 3.15
CA GLY A 563 -3.41 0.81 4.59
C GLY A 563 -3.56 -0.52 5.32
N ALA A 564 -3.51 -0.49 6.65
CA ALA A 564 -3.82 -1.65 7.49
C ALA A 564 -5.14 -1.42 8.23
N ASP A 565 -5.76 -2.50 8.73
CA ASP A 565 -6.90 -2.35 9.64
C ASP A 565 -6.42 -1.76 10.97
N VAL A 566 -6.76 -0.49 11.19
CA VAL A 566 -6.34 0.27 12.36
C VAL A 566 -6.98 -0.31 13.61
N GLY A 567 -6.15 -0.73 14.56
CA GLY A 567 -6.55 -1.44 15.78
C GLY A 567 -6.49 -2.97 15.66
N GLY A 568 -6.27 -3.50 14.46
CA GLY A 568 -6.17 -4.93 14.15
C GLY A 568 -7.54 -5.58 13.91
N PHE A 569 -7.59 -6.45 12.90
CA PHE A 569 -8.78 -7.23 12.56
C PHE A 569 -9.09 -8.28 13.62
N ALA A 570 -8.17 -9.23 13.81
CA ALA A 570 -8.32 -10.35 14.74
C ALA A 570 -8.03 -9.93 16.19
N LEU A 571 -8.67 -10.59 17.16
CA LEU A 571 -8.55 -10.32 18.60
C LEU A 571 -9.13 -8.95 19.00
N SER A 572 -8.63 -8.35 20.09
CA SER A 572 -9.09 -7.04 20.57
C SER A 572 -7.94 -6.27 21.22
N PRO A 573 -7.74 -5.00 20.88
CA PRO A 573 -6.62 -4.22 21.41
C PRO A 573 -6.88 -3.78 22.86
N SER A 574 -5.80 -3.45 23.57
CA SER A 574 -5.88 -2.63 24.78
C SER A 574 -6.28 -1.20 24.41
N PRO A 575 -6.81 -0.39 25.36
CA PRO A 575 -7.07 1.03 25.12
C PRO A 575 -5.86 1.79 24.56
N GLU A 576 -4.67 1.49 25.08
CA GLU A 576 -3.42 2.12 24.66
C GLU A 576 -3.02 1.69 23.25
N LEU A 577 -3.04 0.38 22.97
CA LEU A 577 -2.72 -0.15 21.64
C LEU A 577 -3.64 0.44 20.57
N TYR A 578 -4.96 0.48 20.80
CA TYR A 578 -5.89 1.07 19.84
C TYR A 578 -5.58 2.55 19.59
N THR A 579 -5.31 3.31 20.66
CA THR A 579 -5.01 4.74 20.56
C THR A 579 -3.70 4.99 19.80
N ARG A 580 -2.61 4.26 20.11
CA ARG A 580 -1.35 4.33 19.37
C ARG A 580 -1.50 3.89 17.91
N TRP A 581 -2.32 2.88 17.65
CA TRP A 581 -2.59 2.47 16.28
C TRP A 581 -3.35 3.55 15.53
N LEU A 582 -4.31 4.23 16.15
CA LEU A 582 -5.00 5.34 15.50
C LEU A 582 -4.07 6.54 15.28
N GLU A 583 -3.15 6.84 16.21
CA GLU A 583 -2.09 7.83 16.01
C GLU A 583 -1.20 7.50 14.80
N ALA A 584 -0.82 6.24 14.60
CA ALA A 584 -0.10 5.82 13.40
C ALA A 584 -1.00 5.85 12.15
N GLY A 585 -2.23 5.34 12.28
CA GLY A 585 -3.17 5.12 11.20
C GLY A 585 -3.64 6.39 10.51
N VAL A 586 -3.68 7.52 11.21
CA VAL A 586 -3.98 8.83 10.60
C VAL A 586 -2.91 9.29 9.60
N PHE A 587 -1.74 8.64 9.57
CA PHE A 587 -0.68 8.81 8.59
C PHE A 587 -0.55 7.63 7.60
N TYR A 588 -1.47 6.66 7.62
CA TYR A 588 -1.54 5.68 6.54
C TYR A 588 -2.19 6.32 5.29
N PRO A 589 -1.72 6.01 4.08
CA PRO A 589 -2.33 6.53 2.85
C PRO A 589 -3.82 6.21 2.77
N TYR A 590 -4.21 4.97 3.08
CA TYR A 590 -5.59 4.55 3.29
C TYR A 590 -5.85 4.33 4.80
N CYS A 591 -6.87 5.00 5.35
CA CYS A 591 -7.10 5.08 6.79
C CYS A 591 -8.49 4.53 7.18
N ARG A 592 -8.54 3.25 7.58
CA ARG A 592 -9.76 2.56 8.00
C ARG A 592 -9.56 1.83 9.31
N THR A 593 -10.47 2.05 10.26
CA THR A 593 -10.61 1.16 11.42
C THR A 593 -11.53 0.00 11.08
N HIS A 594 -11.11 -1.22 11.37
CA HIS A 594 -11.89 -2.43 11.13
C HIS A 594 -11.54 -3.51 12.17
N THR A 595 -12.49 -4.40 12.44
CA THR A 595 -12.31 -5.51 13.38
C THR A 595 -13.31 -6.63 13.12
N GLU A 596 -12.94 -7.85 13.52
CA GLU A 596 -13.73 -9.06 13.32
C GLU A 596 -15.02 -9.13 14.14
N LEU A 597 -15.85 -10.12 13.83
CA LEU A 597 -17.06 -10.42 14.58
C LEU A 597 -16.70 -11.09 15.91
N GLY A 598 -17.25 -10.57 17.02
CA GLY A 598 -17.01 -11.12 18.36
C GLY A 598 -15.86 -10.45 19.13
N SER A 599 -15.06 -9.60 18.47
CA SER A 599 -14.11 -8.71 19.13
C SER A 599 -14.81 -7.58 19.92
N ARG A 600 -14.07 -6.85 20.76
CA ARG A 600 -14.53 -5.59 21.36
C ARG A 600 -14.87 -4.56 20.29
N ASN A 601 -15.69 -3.59 20.66
CA ASN A 601 -15.91 -2.40 19.84
C ASN A 601 -14.60 -1.63 19.66
N GLN A 602 -14.40 -1.14 18.43
CA GLN A 602 -13.22 -0.39 18.03
C GLN A 602 -13.60 0.94 17.36
N GLU A 603 -14.82 1.45 17.54
CA GLU A 603 -15.07 2.85 17.17
C GLU A 603 -14.21 3.78 18.06
N PRO A 604 -13.81 4.98 17.61
CA PRO A 604 -12.89 5.86 18.34
C PRO A 604 -13.25 6.19 19.79
N TRP A 605 -14.53 6.05 20.18
CA TRP A 605 -15.04 6.28 21.53
C TRP A 605 -15.09 5.02 22.43
N SER A 606 -14.67 3.86 21.94
CA SER A 606 -14.89 2.55 22.61
C SER A 606 -14.11 2.35 23.91
N PHE A 607 -13.11 3.18 24.18
CA PHE A 607 -12.15 2.99 25.27
C PHE A 607 -12.18 4.12 26.33
N GLY A 608 -13.31 4.81 26.45
CA GLY A 608 -13.57 5.83 27.47
C GLY A 608 -13.13 7.24 27.08
N ASN A 609 -13.62 8.25 27.81
CA ASN A 609 -13.57 9.67 27.39
C ASN A 609 -12.15 10.18 27.13
N ARG A 610 -11.15 9.78 27.93
CA ARG A 610 -9.75 10.20 27.70
C ARG A 610 -9.25 9.71 26.34
N MET A 611 -9.47 8.44 26.02
CA MET A 611 -9.02 7.87 24.74
C MET A 611 -9.84 8.44 23.58
N GLU A 612 -11.15 8.63 23.78
CA GLU A 612 -12.02 9.30 22.81
C GLU A 612 -11.49 10.69 22.42
N ASP A 613 -11.07 11.50 23.39
CA ASP A 613 -10.55 12.85 23.14
C ASP A 613 -9.22 12.83 22.37
N ILE A 614 -8.34 11.89 22.69
CA ILE A 614 -7.07 11.69 21.98
C ILE A 614 -7.34 11.21 20.56
N ASN A 615 -8.15 10.17 20.41
CA ASN A 615 -8.53 9.59 19.13
C ASN A 615 -9.20 10.62 18.21
N ARG A 616 -10.10 11.46 18.76
CA ARG A 616 -10.70 12.59 18.03
C ARG A 616 -9.63 13.54 17.52
N LYS A 617 -8.69 13.96 18.36
CA LYS A 617 -7.62 14.90 17.98
C LYS A 617 -6.69 14.31 16.91
N SER A 618 -6.37 13.03 16.98
CA SER A 618 -5.58 12.34 15.95
C SER A 618 -6.32 12.35 14.62
N ILE A 619 -7.62 12.00 14.61
CA ILE A 619 -8.44 12.05 13.39
C ILE A 619 -8.55 13.49 12.87
N GLU A 620 -8.80 14.48 13.73
CA GLU A 620 -8.82 15.90 13.35
C GLU A 620 -7.51 16.36 12.71
N LEU A 621 -6.35 15.86 13.17
CA LEU A 621 -5.05 16.16 12.57
C LEU A 621 -5.01 15.72 11.10
N ARG A 622 -5.51 14.51 10.77
CA ARG A 622 -5.66 14.07 9.38
C ARG A 622 -6.52 15.04 8.57
N TYR A 623 -7.65 15.48 9.13
CA TYR A 623 -8.55 16.39 8.42
C TYR A 623 -7.96 17.80 8.24
N ARG A 624 -7.17 18.31 9.20
CA ARG A 624 -6.40 19.54 9.02
C ARG A 624 -5.37 19.40 7.90
N LEU A 625 -4.73 18.23 7.78
CA LEU A 625 -3.71 17.91 6.77
C LEU A 625 -4.28 17.45 5.42
N LEU A 626 -5.59 17.37 5.23
CA LEU A 626 -6.18 16.92 3.96
C LEU A 626 -5.67 17.69 2.73
N PRO A 627 -5.48 19.03 2.75
CA PRO A 627 -4.90 19.74 1.61
C PRO A 627 -3.48 19.26 1.29
N TYR A 628 -2.63 19.05 2.31
CA TYR A 628 -1.29 18.48 2.15
C TYR A 628 -1.33 17.06 1.60
N LEU A 629 -2.15 16.20 2.21
CA LEU A 629 -2.31 14.81 1.81
C LEU A 629 -2.83 14.68 0.37
N TYR A 630 -3.81 15.49 -0.01
CA TYR A 630 -4.35 15.50 -1.37
C TYR A 630 -3.32 15.94 -2.41
N ASN A 631 -2.43 16.86 -2.05
CA ASN A 631 -1.30 17.27 -2.89
C ASN A 631 -0.25 16.15 -3.02
N ALA A 632 0.01 15.39 -1.94
CA ALA A 632 0.88 14.21 -2.01
C ALA A 632 0.29 13.12 -2.92
N PHE A 633 -1.03 12.91 -2.92
CA PHE A 633 -1.69 12.00 -3.86
C PHE A 633 -1.69 12.52 -5.31
N HIS A 634 -1.80 13.83 -5.51
CA HIS A 634 -1.62 14.43 -6.84
C HIS A 634 -0.19 14.21 -7.36
N GLU A 635 0.83 14.45 -6.54
CA GLU A 635 2.22 14.13 -6.88
C GLU A 635 2.38 12.63 -7.19
N SER A 636 1.76 11.75 -6.39
CA SER A 636 1.79 10.31 -6.61
C SER A 636 1.20 9.93 -7.98
N ALA A 637 0.05 10.50 -8.36
CA ALA A 637 -0.56 10.25 -9.66
C ALA A 637 0.30 10.75 -10.83
N GLU A 638 1.08 11.82 -10.64
CA GLU A 638 1.96 12.42 -11.66
C GLU A 638 3.35 11.81 -11.74
N THR A 639 3.86 11.23 -10.66
CA THR A 639 5.28 10.80 -10.56
C THR A 639 5.46 9.33 -10.20
N GLY A 640 4.47 8.72 -9.53
CA GLY A 640 4.56 7.38 -8.96
C GLY A 640 5.19 7.31 -7.57
N LEU A 641 5.54 8.45 -6.97
CA LEU A 641 6.07 8.47 -5.60
C LEU A 641 4.97 8.14 -4.59
N PRO A 642 5.25 7.36 -3.52
CA PRO A 642 4.26 7.04 -2.52
C PRO A 642 4.02 8.22 -1.59
N VAL A 643 2.86 8.21 -0.93
CA VAL A 643 2.52 9.19 0.11
C VAL A 643 3.27 8.86 1.40
N MET A 644 3.31 7.59 1.79
CA MET A 644 4.13 7.10 2.91
C MET A 644 5.46 6.60 2.34
N ARG A 645 6.54 7.34 2.59
CA ARG A 645 7.86 7.12 1.99
C ARG A 645 8.84 6.58 3.00
N ALA A 646 9.44 5.43 2.66
CA ALA A 646 10.69 5.03 3.30
C ALA A 646 11.75 6.11 3.11
N LEU A 647 12.54 6.39 4.16
CA LEU A 647 13.55 7.45 4.11
C LEU A 647 14.59 7.23 3.01
N LEU A 648 14.81 5.99 2.57
CA LEU A 648 15.71 5.65 1.47
C LEU A 648 15.40 6.37 0.15
N LEU A 649 14.15 6.81 -0.08
CA LEU A 649 13.80 7.54 -1.31
C LEU A 649 14.44 8.94 -1.34
N ASP A 650 14.61 9.57 -0.19
CA ASP A 650 15.09 10.94 -0.05
C ASP A 650 16.54 11.01 0.47
N TYR A 651 16.96 9.98 1.21
CA TYR A 651 18.25 9.89 1.90
C TYR A 651 18.98 8.58 1.55
N SER A 652 19.00 8.22 0.27
CA SER A 652 19.57 6.95 -0.21
C SER A 652 21.07 6.77 0.10
N ASP A 653 21.80 7.86 0.30
CA ASP A 653 23.22 7.92 0.64
C ASP A 653 23.50 7.79 2.15
N ASP A 654 22.45 7.73 2.98
CA ASP A 654 22.51 7.68 4.43
C ASP A 654 22.15 6.27 4.94
N PRO A 655 23.13 5.46 5.39
CA PRO A 655 22.88 4.08 5.81
C PRO A 655 21.92 3.96 6.99
N GLN A 656 21.86 4.96 7.87
CA GLN A 656 20.97 4.94 9.02
C GLN A 656 19.53 5.22 8.57
N ALA A 657 19.33 6.19 7.68
CA ALA A 657 18.02 6.45 7.07
C ALA A 657 17.50 5.23 6.29
N VAL A 658 18.37 4.59 5.50
CA VAL A 658 18.04 3.38 4.72
C VAL A 658 17.58 2.21 5.60
N GLY A 659 18.11 2.11 6.82
CA GLY A 659 17.78 1.04 7.77
C GLY A 659 16.50 1.28 8.60
N GLN A 660 15.83 2.42 8.46
CA GLN A 660 14.69 2.74 9.31
C GLN A 660 13.43 1.95 8.94
N ASN A 661 12.82 1.33 9.96
CA ASN A 661 11.57 0.55 9.86
C ASN A 661 10.41 1.19 10.62
N GLU A 662 10.70 2.02 11.64
CA GLU A 662 9.70 2.53 12.59
C GLU A 662 9.42 4.03 12.41
N GLU A 663 9.93 4.62 11.33
CA GLU A 663 9.71 6.02 10.95
C GLU A 663 9.75 6.18 9.42
N PHE A 664 9.05 7.20 8.92
CA PHE A 664 8.83 7.43 7.50
C PHE A 664 8.58 8.91 7.22
N LEU A 665 8.72 9.32 5.96
CA LEU A 665 8.15 10.60 5.52
C LEU A 665 6.70 10.41 5.09
N PHE A 666 5.82 11.29 5.54
CA PHE A 666 4.47 11.44 5.02
C PHE A 666 4.48 12.64 4.07
N GLY A 667 4.41 12.35 2.76
CA GLY A 667 4.82 13.26 1.70
C GLY A 667 6.33 13.50 1.73
N ASP A 668 6.75 14.73 1.49
CA ASP A 668 8.16 15.18 1.42
C ASP A 668 8.62 15.99 2.64
N ASP A 669 7.70 16.44 3.50
CA ASP A 669 7.97 17.46 4.51
C ASP A 669 7.78 16.98 5.95
N LEU A 670 6.99 15.95 6.19
CA LEU A 670 6.67 15.46 7.53
C LEU A 670 7.37 14.14 7.79
N LEU A 671 8.32 14.11 8.72
CA LEU A 671 8.86 12.86 9.28
C LEU A 671 7.99 12.44 10.46
N VAL A 672 7.46 11.22 10.41
CA VAL A 672 6.55 10.67 11.42
C VAL A 672 7.18 9.41 12.01
N ALA A 673 7.24 9.35 13.34
CA ALA A 673 7.78 8.21 14.10
C ALA A 673 6.79 7.77 15.18
N PRO A 674 5.73 7.02 14.83
CA PRO A 674 4.71 6.59 15.78
C PRO A 674 5.29 5.71 16.89
N VAL A 675 4.74 5.80 18.09
CA VAL A 675 5.11 4.91 19.20
C VAL A 675 4.47 3.54 19.00
N VAL A 676 5.29 2.52 18.79
CA VAL A 676 4.85 1.14 18.47
C VAL A 676 5.17 0.12 19.57
N LYS A 677 5.41 0.58 20.80
CA LYS A 677 5.71 -0.25 21.97
C LYS A 677 4.85 0.13 23.17
N ASP A 678 4.47 -0.87 23.95
CA ASP A 678 3.59 -0.75 25.11
C ASP A 678 4.20 0.10 26.23
N GLY A 679 3.44 1.06 26.76
CA GLY A 679 3.81 1.87 27.92
C GLY A 679 4.87 2.95 27.66
N GLU A 680 5.35 3.10 26.43
CA GLU A 680 6.37 4.09 26.09
C GLU A 680 5.79 5.50 26.01
N ILE A 681 6.44 6.43 26.72
CA ILE A 681 6.10 7.86 26.76
C ILE A 681 7.25 8.75 26.29
N LYS A 682 8.35 8.13 25.87
CA LYS A 682 9.47 8.77 25.17
C LYS A 682 9.83 7.90 23.98
N TRP A 683 10.25 8.53 22.89
CA TRP A 683 10.53 7.81 21.65
C TRP A 683 11.84 8.27 21.03
N GLY A 684 12.60 7.31 20.50
CA GLY A 684 13.80 7.56 19.72
C GLY A 684 13.45 7.82 18.27
N VAL A 685 14.04 8.84 17.66
CA VAL A 685 13.78 9.25 16.27
C VAL A 685 15.10 9.57 15.61
N TYR A 686 15.32 9.09 14.40
CA TYR A 686 16.46 9.48 13.59
C TYR A 686 16.07 10.61 12.64
N LEU A 687 16.68 11.77 12.82
CA LEU A 687 16.52 12.89 11.92
C LEU A 687 17.63 12.83 10.87
N PRO A 688 17.33 12.59 9.57
CA PRO A 688 18.34 12.56 8.53
C PRO A 688 18.88 13.96 8.24
N ARG A 689 19.91 14.06 7.38
CA ARG A 689 20.55 15.32 6.99
C ARG A 689 19.54 16.43 6.68
N GLY A 690 19.66 17.55 7.39
CA GLY A 690 18.79 18.72 7.24
C GLY A 690 18.39 19.30 8.60
N ASP A 691 17.75 20.47 8.60
CA ASP A 691 17.14 21.01 9.82
C ASP A 691 15.67 20.56 9.90
N TRP A 692 15.21 20.28 11.12
CA TRP A 692 13.88 19.76 11.41
C TRP A 692 13.25 20.51 12.57
N TYR A 693 11.96 20.81 12.48
CA TYR A 693 11.15 21.43 13.51
C TYR A 693 10.27 20.37 14.16
N ASP A 694 10.32 20.23 15.48
CA ASP A 694 9.30 19.48 16.21
C ASP A 694 7.94 20.15 16.00
N PHE A 695 6.98 19.39 15.46
CA PHE A 695 5.67 19.89 15.02
C PHE A 695 4.86 20.54 16.16
N TRP A 696 5.09 20.14 17.41
CA TRP A 696 4.31 20.58 18.56
C TRP A 696 4.92 21.76 19.31
N THR A 697 6.25 21.88 19.25
CA THR A 697 7.01 22.81 20.09
C THR A 697 7.79 23.85 19.30
N ASP A 698 7.84 23.74 17.97
CA ASP A 698 8.69 24.53 17.08
C ASP A 698 10.20 24.42 17.41
N ARG A 699 10.59 23.50 18.29
CA ARG A 699 12.00 23.28 18.62
C ARG A 699 12.71 22.77 17.38
N ARG A 700 13.78 23.46 17.00
CA ARG A 700 14.62 23.06 15.86
C ARG A 700 15.71 22.08 16.28
N TYR A 701 15.96 21.11 15.41
CA TYR A 701 17.01 20.12 15.45
C TYR A 701 17.81 20.15 14.14
N THR A 702 19.09 19.80 14.19
CA THR A 702 19.93 19.66 13.00
C THR A 702 20.35 18.21 12.88
N GLY A 703 19.95 17.56 11.79
CA GLY A 703 20.36 16.20 11.44
C GLY A 703 21.63 16.18 10.57
N PRO A 704 22.29 15.02 10.40
CA PRO A 704 21.88 13.71 10.90
C PRO A 704 22.02 13.60 12.43
N ALA A 705 20.98 13.15 13.12
CA ALA A 705 20.98 13.05 14.59
C ALA A 705 19.96 12.05 15.12
N ASP A 706 20.36 11.26 16.11
CA ASP A 706 19.44 10.50 16.97
C ASP A 706 18.94 11.39 18.10
N VAL A 707 17.62 11.54 18.20
CA VAL A 707 16.97 12.33 19.24
C VAL A 707 16.01 11.48 20.05
N THR A 708 15.84 11.82 21.32
CA THR A 708 14.77 11.25 22.17
C THR A 708 13.81 12.36 22.53
N VAL A 709 12.52 12.15 22.24
CA VAL A 709 11.46 13.13 22.47
C VAL A 709 10.39 12.59 23.40
N ASP A 710 9.68 13.49 24.08
CA ASP A 710 8.49 13.13 24.85
C ASP A 710 7.36 12.76 23.89
N ALA A 711 6.78 11.59 24.08
CA ALA A 711 5.74 11.02 23.25
C ALA A 711 4.62 10.40 24.11
N PRO A 712 3.95 11.16 25.00
CA PRO A 712 2.74 10.67 25.66
C PRO A 712 1.63 10.35 24.64
N LEU A 713 0.52 9.72 25.08
CA LEU A 713 -0.59 9.31 24.20
C LEU A 713 -1.26 10.46 23.45
N GLU A 714 -1.07 11.71 23.86
CA GLU A 714 -1.60 12.90 23.19
C GLU A 714 -0.61 13.57 22.23
N ARG A 715 0.59 12.98 22.02
CA ARG A 715 1.67 13.59 21.24
C ARG A 715 2.39 12.55 20.38
N ILE A 716 2.09 12.60 19.08
CA ILE A 716 2.73 11.80 18.05
C ILE A 716 4.07 12.46 17.68
N PRO A 717 5.22 11.77 17.71
CA PRO A 717 6.47 12.34 17.22
C PRO A 717 6.38 12.68 15.72
N ILE A 718 6.33 13.98 15.42
CA ILE A 718 6.24 14.52 14.07
C ILE A 718 7.27 15.64 13.95
N PHE A 719 8.06 15.61 12.89
CA PHE A 719 9.06 16.63 12.58
C PHE A 719 8.80 17.18 11.19
N VAL A 720 8.85 18.50 11.07
CA VAL A 720 8.66 19.21 9.81
C VAL A 720 10.00 19.68 9.29
N ARG A 721 10.30 19.35 8.03
CA ARG A 721 11.54 19.76 7.37
C ARG A 721 11.65 21.29 7.32
N ALA A 722 12.82 21.84 7.63
CA ALA A 722 13.07 23.26 7.41
C ALA A 722 12.96 23.62 5.92
N GLY A 723 12.27 24.72 5.63
CA GLY A 723 11.84 25.13 4.29
C GLY A 723 10.45 24.64 3.90
N ALA A 724 9.81 23.75 4.66
CA ALA A 724 8.47 23.26 4.36
C ALA A 724 7.42 24.38 4.36
N ILE A 725 6.44 24.22 3.47
CA ILE A 725 5.24 25.07 3.38
C ILE A 725 4.06 24.09 3.41
N VAL A 726 3.44 23.85 4.56
CA VAL A 726 2.43 22.80 4.71
C VAL A 726 1.02 23.40 4.60
N PRO A 727 0.25 23.12 3.52
CA PRO A 727 -1.13 23.58 3.39
C PRO A 727 -2.05 22.79 4.33
N THR A 728 -2.82 23.53 5.13
CA THR A 728 -3.78 23.00 6.09
C THR A 728 -5.12 23.71 5.97
N GLN A 729 -6.14 23.12 6.59
CA GLN A 729 -7.50 23.66 6.63
C GLN A 729 -8.08 23.60 8.04
N GLN A 730 -9.27 24.21 8.20
CA GLN A 730 -10.08 24.04 9.40
C GLN A 730 -10.55 22.58 9.56
N VAL A 731 -10.84 22.18 10.81
CA VAL A 731 -11.46 20.87 11.07
C VAL A 731 -12.87 20.85 10.49
N VAL A 732 -13.16 19.81 9.72
CA VAL A 732 -14.49 19.44 9.23
C VAL A 732 -14.85 18.02 9.67
N GLN A 733 -16.14 17.71 9.75
CA GLN A 733 -16.67 16.40 10.17
C GLN A 733 -16.71 15.37 9.04
N TYR A 734 -16.66 15.83 7.80
CA TYR A 734 -16.50 15.05 6.57
C TYR A 734 -15.99 15.97 5.45
N THR A 735 -15.36 15.42 4.41
CA THR A 735 -14.66 16.21 3.38
C THR A 735 -15.50 17.26 2.64
N ASP A 736 -16.81 17.05 2.55
CA ASP A 736 -17.74 17.93 1.84
C ASP A 736 -18.55 18.84 2.78
N GLU A 737 -18.24 18.90 4.09
CA GLU A 737 -19.05 19.65 5.07
C GLU A 737 -19.01 21.17 4.80
N ALA A 738 -17.82 21.70 4.53
CA ALA A 738 -17.59 23.11 4.30
C ALA A 738 -16.41 23.31 3.35
N PRO A 739 -16.39 24.39 2.55
CA PRO A 739 -15.23 24.72 1.73
C PRO A 739 -14.03 25.09 2.61
N ILE A 740 -12.82 24.92 2.07
CA ILE A 740 -11.57 25.33 2.73
C ILE A 740 -11.62 26.83 3.00
N ASN A 741 -11.73 27.24 4.26
CA ASN A 741 -11.68 28.63 4.66
C ASN A 741 -11.35 28.78 6.15
N PRO A 742 -10.17 29.29 6.51
CA PRO A 742 -9.10 29.71 5.60
C PRO A 742 -8.35 28.52 4.98
N LEU A 743 -7.68 28.75 3.85
CA LEU A 743 -6.53 27.94 3.45
C LEU A 743 -5.31 28.48 4.18
N THR A 744 -4.70 27.66 5.03
CA THR A 744 -3.52 28.04 5.82
C THR A 744 -2.28 27.42 5.21
N PHE A 745 -1.22 28.19 5.05
CA PHE A 745 0.13 27.69 4.76
C PHE A 745 0.98 27.83 6.03
N GLU A 746 1.28 26.70 6.67
CA GLU A 746 2.22 26.61 7.79
C GLU A 746 3.64 26.65 7.21
N ILE A 747 4.36 27.76 7.43
CA ILE A 747 5.67 28.02 6.85
C ILE A 747 6.73 27.78 7.91
N TYR A 748 7.62 26.82 7.67
CA TYR A 748 8.77 26.48 8.51
C TYR A 748 10.04 27.02 7.85
N PRO A 749 10.55 28.21 8.22
CA PRO A 749 11.61 28.86 7.44
C PRO A 749 12.97 28.14 7.56
N LEU A 750 13.84 28.34 6.57
CA LEU A 750 15.24 27.93 6.67
C LEU A 750 15.98 28.70 7.78
N ALA A 751 17.00 28.07 8.37
CA ALA A 751 17.72 28.59 9.52
C ALA A 751 18.61 29.81 9.22
N GLY A 752 19.20 29.85 8.02
CA GLY A 752 20.18 30.83 7.57
C GLY A 752 19.61 32.25 7.40
N PRO A 753 20.49 33.26 7.25
CA PRO A 753 20.07 34.63 6.94
C PRO A 753 19.46 34.72 5.54
N ASP A 754 19.90 33.83 4.65
CA ASP A 754 19.41 33.72 3.28
C ASP A 754 18.91 32.30 3.03
N GLY A 755 17.81 32.18 2.29
CA GLY A 755 17.24 30.88 1.95
C GLY A 755 15.95 31.01 1.19
N ASN A 756 15.72 30.08 0.26
CA ASN A 756 14.50 30.03 -0.55
C ASN A 756 13.86 28.65 -0.40
N SER A 757 12.54 28.63 -0.28
CA SER A 757 11.74 27.42 -0.42
C SER A 757 10.52 27.69 -1.28
N GLU A 758 10.00 26.63 -1.90
CA GLU A 758 8.79 26.70 -2.72
C GLU A 758 7.96 25.44 -2.56
N ARG A 759 6.66 25.58 -2.83
CA ARG A 759 5.72 24.48 -2.95
C ARG A 759 4.73 24.79 -4.06
N ASP A 760 4.49 23.79 -4.91
CA ASP A 760 3.32 23.77 -5.77
C ASP A 760 2.09 23.30 -4.97
N TYR A 761 0.98 24.01 -5.15
CA TYR A 761 -0.30 23.75 -4.51
C TYR A 761 -1.38 23.49 -5.55
N TYR A 762 -2.11 22.40 -5.36
CA TYR A 762 -3.12 21.86 -6.24
C TYR A 762 -4.47 21.71 -5.54
N GLU A 763 -5.54 22.06 -6.26
CA GLU A 763 -6.93 21.73 -5.92
C GLU A 763 -7.75 21.39 -7.16
N ASP A 764 -8.79 20.59 -6.99
CA ASP A 764 -9.85 20.32 -7.97
C ASP A 764 -11.19 20.13 -7.23
N ASP A 765 -12.21 19.63 -7.92
CA ASP A 765 -13.51 19.32 -7.33
C ASP A 765 -13.51 18.11 -6.36
N GLY A 766 -12.41 17.36 -6.28
CA GLY A 766 -12.23 16.20 -5.41
C GLY A 766 -13.07 14.98 -5.78
N ILE A 767 -13.82 15.00 -6.88
CA ILE A 767 -14.85 13.99 -7.20
C ILE A 767 -14.71 13.50 -8.64
N SER A 768 -14.59 14.39 -9.62
CA SER A 768 -14.77 14.05 -11.04
C SER A 768 -13.47 13.88 -11.79
N PHE A 769 -13.52 13.29 -12.99
CA PHE A 769 -12.37 13.29 -13.91
C PHE A 769 -12.08 14.65 -14.58
N GLY A 770 -12.77 15.73 -14.17
CA GLY A 770 -12.56 17.08 -14.68
C GLY A 770 -11.10 17.54 -14.58
N TYR A 771 -10.34 17.08 -13.59
CA TYR A 771 -8.93 17.44 -13.43
C TYR A 771 -8.05 17.05 -14.63
N GLN A 772 -8.33 15.91 -15.25
CA GLN A 772 -7.63 15.44 -16.47
C GLN A 772 -7.94 16.34 -17.68
N ARG A 773 -9.05 17.09 -17.61
CA ARG A 773 -9.51 18.04 -18.63
C ARG A 773 -9.19 19.50 -18.26
N GLY A 774 -8.40 19.74 -17.22
CA GLY A 774 -7.99 21.07 -16.78
C GLY A 774 -8.91 21.76 -15.76
N LEU A 775 -9.92 21.07 -15.21
CA LEU A 775 -10.69 21.52 -14.04
C LEU A 775 -9.86 21.35 -12.77
N ALA A 776 -8.82 22.17 -12.66
CA ALA A 776 -7.90 22.22 -11.56
C ALA A 776 -7.51 23.67 -11.26
N LEU A 777 -6.97 23.88 -10.07
CA LEU A 777 -6.31 25.07 -9.59
C LEU A 777 -4.86 24.68 -9.33
N ARG A 778 -3.92 25.44 -9.88
CA ARG A 778 -2.49 25.32 -9.57
C ARG A 778 -1.92 26.68 -9.19
N GLN A 779 -1.15 26.71 -8.12
CA GLN A 779 -0.43 27.90 -7.66
C GLN A 779 0.91 27.49 -7.07
N ARG A 780 1.90 28.36 -7.20
CA ARG A 780 3.18 28.23 -6.50
C ARG A 780 3.22 29.18 -5.31
N VAL A 781 3.61 28.67 -4.16
CA VAL A 781 3.92 29.45 -2.97
C VAL A 781 5.43 29.39 -2.77
N SER A 782 6.09 30.54 -2.70
CA SER A 782 7.52 30.62 -2.40
C SER A 782 7.78 31.50 -1.19
N VAL A 783 8.82 31.15 -0.43
CA VAL A 783 9.29 31.92 0.71
C VAL A 783 10.78 32.17 0.50
N SER A 784 11.15 33.44 0.44
CA SER A 784 12.56 33.85 0.40
C SER A 784 12.89 34.62 1.67
N ARG A 785 14.06 34.34 2.24
CA ARG A 785 14.64 35.13 3.32
C ARG A 785 15.91 35.78 2.78
N GLN A 786 16.07 37.06 3.06
CA GLN A 786 17.27 37.83 2.79
C GLN A 786 17.57 38.70 4.00
N GLN A 787 18.62 38.38 4.73
CA GLN A 787 18.99 39.04 5.99
C GLN A 787 17.80 39.18 6.97
N ALA A 788 17.34 40.42 7.17
CA ALA A 788 16.27 40.82 8.08
C ALA A 788 14.91 40.97 7.37
N ALA A 789 14.74 40.43 6.16
CA ALA A 789 13.46 40.41 5.46
C ALA A 789 13.10 38.99 5.04
N MET A 790 11.82 38.63 5.20
CA MET A 790 11.24 37.43 4.61
C MET A 790 10.12 37.83 3.65
N THR A 791 10.04 37.19 2.49
CA THR A 791 9.01 37.47 1.49
C THR A 791 8.28 36.19 1.17
N VAL A 792 6.97 36.19 1.36
CA VAL A 792 6.06 35.12 0.93
C VAL A 792 5.41 35.56 -0.37
N GLN A 793 5.55 34.77 -1.44
CA GLN A 793 4.92 35.03 -2.72
C GLN A 793 3.96 33.89 -3.07
N VAL A 794 2.78 34.24 -3.54
CA VAL A 794 1.82 33.32 -4.14
C VAL A 794 1.65 33.73 -5.59
N SER A 795 1.84 32.77 -6.50
CA SER A 795 1.68 33.01 -7.94
C SER A 795 0.22 33.31 -8.28
N VAL A 796 0.01 33.87 -9.47
CA VAL A 796 -1.33 33.89 -10.09
C VAL A 796 -1.88 32.48 -10.18
N ARG A 797 -3.19 32.34 -10.03
CA ARG A 797 -3.89 31.07 -10.17
C ARG A 797 -3.91 30.60 -11.62
N GLU A 798 -3.56 29.34 -11.82
CA GLU A 798 -3.67 28.65 -13.11
C GLU A 798 -4.77 27.58 -13.09
N GLY A 799 -5.34 27.31 -14.27
CA GLY A 799 -6.42 26.32 -14.45
C GLY A 799 -7.83 26.90 -14.34
N SER A 800 -8.84 26.03 -14.48
CA SER A 800 -10.25 26.45 -14.59
C SER A 800 -11.09 26.23 -13.32
N TYR A 801 -10.57 25.51 -12.31
CA TYR A 801 -11.27 25.33 -11.05
C TYR A 801 -11.22 26.62 -10.21
N LYS A 802 -12.38 27.01 -9.70
CA LYS A 802 -12.54 28.18 -8.82
C LYS A 802 -13.06 27.72 -7.46
N PRO A 803 -12.21 27.68 -6.42
CA PRO A 803 -12.69 27.43 -5.06
C PRO A 803 -13.67 28.53 -4.63
N PRO A 804 -14.58 28.24 -3.68
CA PRO A 804 -15.38 29.26 -3.03
C PRO A 804 -14.52 30.35 -2.36
N ASP A 805 -15.12 31.52 -2.13
CA ASP A 805 -14.44 32.66 -1.49
C ASP A 805 -13.85 32.25 -0.14
N ARG A 806 -12.56 32.55 0.06
CA ARG A 806 -11.81 32.21 1.27
C ARG A 806 -10.71 33.22 1.57
N SER A 807 -10.12 33.10 2.75
CA SER A 807 -8.87 33.78 3.09
C SER A 807 -7.67 32.85 2.94
N LEU A 808 -6.52 33.43 2.61
CA LEU A 808 -5.20 32.82 2.80
C LEU A 808 -4.67 33.23 4.18
N VAL A 809 -4.15 32.27 4.92
CA VAL A 809 -3.42 32.50 6.17
C VAL A 809 -1.99 32.00 6.00
N PHE A 810 -1.00 32.86 6.21
CA PHE A 810 0.40 32.46 6.32
C PHE A 810 0.77 32.42 7.79
N LYS A 811 1.09 31.24 8.28
CA LYS A 811 1.53 31.05 9.67
C LYS A 811 3.02 30.72 9.67
N VAL A 812 3.84 31.65 10.11
CA VAL A 812 5.30 31.54 10.05
C VAL A 812 5.84 31.08 11.40
N HIS A 813 6.51 29.94 11.40
CA HIS A 813 7.02 29.23 12.58
C HIS A 813 8.39 29.72 13.04
N GLY A 814 8.70 29.49 14.32
CA GLY A 814 10.02 29.71 14.91
C GLY A 814 10.56 31.14 14.80
N GLN A 815 9.69 32.16 14.95
CA GLN A 815 10.08 33.57 14.89
C GLN A 815 10.22 34.12 16.32
N PRO A 816 11.45 34.30 16.86
CA PRO A 816 11.65 34.64 18.27
C PRO A 816 11.32 36.10 18.63
N LYS A 817 10.99 36.92 17.62
CA LYS A 817 10.70 38.34 17.77
C LYS A 817 9.56 38.72 16.85
N SER A 818 8.77 39.69 17.30
CA SER A 818 7.72 40.30 16.49
C SER A 818 8.34 40.98 15.26
N PRO A 819 7.70 40.90 14.08
CA PRO A 819 8.14 41.64 12.91
C PRO A 819 7.96 43.15 13.13
N VAL A 820 8.87 43.95 12.58
CA VAL A 820 8.84 45.42 12.61
C VAL A 820 7.65 45.94 11.81
N SER A 821 7.40 45.33 10.65
CA SER A 821 6.25 45.63 9.78
C SER A 821 5.97 44.46 8.86
N ILE A 822 4.74 44.40 8.35
CA ILE A 822 4.32 43.48 7.30
C ILE A 822 3.64 44.28 6.21
N GLU A 823 4.04 44.07 4.97
CA GLU A 823 3.52 44.74 3.78
C GLU A 823 2.96 43.71 2.80
N ALA A 824 1.80 43.99 2.21
CA ALA A 824 1.24 43.21 1.10
C ALA A 824 1.22 44.10 -0.15
N GLY A 825 2.08 43.79 -1.12
CA GLY A 825 2.44 44.73 -2.18
C GLY A 825 3.09 45.98 -1.59
N GLU A 826 2.55 47.15 -1.90
CA GLU A 826 3.04 48.45 -1.37
C GLU A 826 2.29 48.93 -0.12
N LYS A 827 1.38 48.12 0.45
CA LYS A 827 0.51 48.53 1.57
C LYS A 827 0.88 47.81 2.86
N VAL A 828 1.02 48.57 3.94
CA VAL A 828 1.17 48.02 5.30
C VAL A 828 -0.08 47.22 5.69
N VAL A 829 0.13 46.03 6.23
CA VAL A 829 -0.89 45.16 6.79
C VAL A 829 -1.07 45.52 8.27
N GLU A 830 -2.31 45.73 8.70
CA GLU A 830 -2.63 46.17 10.05
C GLU A 830 -2.39 45.04 11.08
N ARG A 831 -1.74 45.39 12.20
CA ARG A 831 -1.58 44.50 13.35
C ARG A 831 -2.88 44.47 14.16
N VAL A 832 -3.39 43.29 14.46
CA VAL A 832 -4.55 43.10 15.35
C VAL A 832 -4.11 42.59 16.73
N PRO A 833 -4.91 42.81 17.79
CA PRO A 833 -4.46 42.54 19.16
C PRO A 833 -4.54 41.06 19.59
N SER A 834 -5.25 40.20 18.84
CA SER A 834 -5.38 38.78 19.15
C SER A 834 -5.73 37.95 17.91
N LEU A 835 -5.54 36.63 18.00
CA LEU A 835 -5.92 35.69 16.94
C LEU A 835 -7.44 35.71 16.67
N ASP A 836 -8.29 35.74 17.70
CA ASP A 836 -9.74 35.86 17.53
C ASP A 836 -10.16 37.09 16.71
N ARG A 837 -9.44 38.21 16.89
CA ARG A 837 -9.68 39.43 16.11
C ARG A 837 -9.16 39.29 14.68
N LEU A 838 -8.07 38.55 14.46
CA LEU A 838 -7.57 38.23 13.12
C LEU A 838 -8.58 37.35 12.35
N ASP A 839 -9.14 36.35 13.02
CA ASP A 839 -10.12 35.42 12.44
C ASP A 839 -11.38 36.14 11.97
N GLN A 840 -11.83 37.18 12.71
CA GLN A 840 -12.97 38.01 12.33
C GLN A 840 -12.63 39.09 11.28
N ALA A 841 -11.36 39.47 11.16
CA ALA A 841 -10.93 40.52 10.24
C ALA A 841 -10.84 40.00 8.78
N PRO A 842 -11.07 40.84 7.77
CA PRO A 842 -10.90 40.44 6.36
C PRO A 842 -9.41 40.29 5.96
N LYS A 843 -8.52 40.99 6.67
CA LYS A 843 -7.05 40.94 6.54
C LYS A 843 -6.42 41.47 7.81
N GLY A 844 -5.16 41.13 8.06
CA GLY A 844 -4.40 41.64 9.20
C GLY A 844 -3.23 40.72 9.53
N TRP A 845 -2.51 41.03 10.61
CA TRP A 845 -1.54 40.10 11.18
C TRP A 845 -1.51 40.15 12.71
N PHE A 846 -1.09 39.05 13.31
CA PHE A 846 -0.92 38.88 14.75
C PHE A 846 0.42 38.18 15.02
N TYR A 847 1.08 38.53 16.12
CA TYR A 847 2.27 37.82 16.60
C TYR A 847 1.97 37.26 17.98
N ASP A 848 2.17 35.96 18.13
CA ASP A 848 2.02 35.26 19.40
C ASP A 848 3.38 35.15 20.09
N ASP A 849 3.57 35.98 21.12
CA ASP A 849 4.80 36.01 21.92
C ASP A 849 5.06 34.67 22.67
N ASN A 850 4.01 33.86 22.93
CA ASN A 850 4.15 32.62 23.69
C ASN A 850 4.64 31.46 22.82
N SER A 851 4.20 31.43 21.57
CA SER A 851 4.51 30.35 20.63
C SER A 851 5.50 30.74 19.54
N ASN A 852 5.96 32.00 19.50
CA ASN A 852 6.88 32.51 18.48
C ASN A 852 6.33 32.39 17.04
N LEU A 853 5.03 32.66 16.87
CA LEU A 853 4.31 32.52 15.60
C LEU A 853 3.87 33.87 15.04
N ILE A 854 4.07 34.07 13.73
CA ILE A 854 3.47 35.17 12.99
C ILE A 854 2.28 34.63 12.20
N TRP A 855 1.10 35.21 12.38
CA TRP A 855 -0.11 34.92 11.63
C TRP A 855 -0.42 36.08 10.70
N ILE A 856 -0.58 35.83 9.41
CA ILE A 856 -0.88 36.86 8.41
C ILE A 856 -2.09 36.41 7.60
N LYS A 857 -3.18 37.17 7.64
CA LYS A 857 -4.41 36.88 6.91
C LYS A 857 -4.57 37.85 5.74
N GLN A 858 -4.84 37.30 4.56
CA GLN A 858 -5.11 38.05 3.33
C GLN A 858 -6.31 37.43 2.59
N PRO A 859 -7.07 38.20 1.79
CA PRO A 859 -8.09 37.62 0.92
C PRO A 859 -7.46 36.79 -0.21
N ASP A 860 -8.04 35.62 -0.53
CA ASP A 860 -7.64 34.83 -1.69
C ASP A 860 -8.32 35.37 -2.96
N GLY A 861 -7.70 36.36 -3.60
CA GLY A 861 -8.21 36.94 -4.84
C GLY A 861 -7.86 36.15 -6.11
N GLY A 862 -7.11 35.04 -6.01
CA GLY A 862 -6.56 34.31 -7.17
C GLY A 862 -5.51 35.09 -8.00
N LEU A 863 -5.13 36.30 -7.56
CA LEU A 863 -4.08 37.12 -8.16
C LEU A 863 -2.74 36.85 -7.48
N ALA A 864 -1.65 37.26 -8.14
CA ALA A 864 -0.34 37.24 -7.52
C ALA A 864 -0.33 38.08 -6.22
N LEU A 865 0.19 37.50 -5.16
CA LEU A 865 0.28 38.12 -3.84
C LEU A 865 1.74 38.08 -3.40
N THR A 866 2.27 39.21 -2.93
CA THR A 866 3.60 39.29 -2.31
C THR A 866 3.45 39.92 -0.95
N THR A 867 3.85 39.19 0.08
CA THR A 867 3.84 39.63 1.48
C THR A 867 5.27 39.73 1.98
N ARG A 868 5.74 40.95 2.28
CA ARG A 868 7.05 41.21 2.86
C ARG A 868 6.93 41.36 4.38
N ILE A 869 7.79 40.65 5.10
CA ILE A 869 7.86 40.61 6.56
C ILE A 869 9.22 41.19 6.94
N ALA A 870 9.24 42.40 7.50
CA ALA A 870 10.45 43.02 8.02
C ALA A 870 10.72 42.46 9.43
N LEU A 871 11.80 41.70 9.58
CA LEU A 871 12.27 41.13 10.83
C LEU A 871 13.29 42.08 11.47
N GLU A 872 13.48 41.99 12.79
CA GLU A 872 14.61 42.66 13.41
C GLU A 872 15.94 42.00 13.00
N PRO A 873 17.03 42.77 12.84
CA PRO A 873 18.37 42.21 12.66
C PRO A 873 18.71 41.27 13.83
N ARG A 874 19.19 40.06 13.54
CA ARG A 874 19.70 39.15 14.57
C ARG A 874 21.00 39.75 15.15
N PRO A 875 21.11 40.01 16.47
CA PRO A 875 22.39 40.38 17.05
C PRO A 875 23.34 39.19 16.91
N GLY A 876 24.46 39.36 16.19
CA GLY A 876 25.57 38.38 16.18
C GLY A 876 25.98 37.77 14.83
N TYR A 877 25.47 38.25 13.70
CA TYR A 877 25.98 37.83 12.37
C TYR A 877 26.66 38.94 11.55
N ASP A 878 26.90 40.10 12.16
CA ASP A 878 27.74 41.17 11.59
C ASP A 878 29.00 41.39 12.44
N SER A 879 30.07 40.70 12.08
CA SER A 879 31.44 41.26 11.97
C SER A 879 32.34 40.26 11.24
N PRO A 880 33.25 40.75 10.37
CA PRO A 880 33.83 39.99 9.27
C PRO A 880 34.75 38.83 9.65
#